data_AF-A0A1I4WRR3-F1
#
_entry.id   AF-A0A1I4WRR3-F1
#
_cell.length_a   1.000
_cell.length_b   1.000
_cell.length_c   1.000
_cell.angle_alpha   90.00
_cell.angle_beta   90.00
_cell.angle_gamma   90.00
#
_symmetry.space_group_name_H-M   'P 1'
#
loop_
_entity.id
_entity.type
_entity.pdbx_description
1 polymer ?
#
loop_
_entity_poly.entity_id
_entity_poly.type
_entity_poly.pdbx_seq_one_letter_code
_entity_poly.pdbx_strand_id
1 'polypeptide(L)'
;MQPFDPKAYERDVVRPLRGRSGRLPDDLLTRYAIGPDFSDADVAQRLSQVRSHWNKSAQSTAKSSFTTSVYKAFLREDEELRREHGDEMSRMSWWRARHNARAAAGQAQIDELAQMLKANFGELGLITPGQLEAMREAFGQLAPSEVDKALAKAKVRTAVPLDLPKTSGMPETLFRRLKELLKDAEVTGLPELLHGKLTSFALLTEFRSTPAHPDGLSAKAVQTAVDRENRRSGNRAAREALGLINSVADLRLLALYHLLDDVRRLRENGAPAGALLRVLRQSGLEEGEARQAVVSVLSEAGATKIEVSGLAKVAELLAAGYLVAAQQALVGIADAEEAATAKAAVDRHAEQVRSLREAAHRALERGAEGEARRQLTEASRLAADDDAIAAEVRRIPVSPVAELTAQPEGLGVRLSWRAQPDHGVSTRYRVVRRSGRTPGDAADGDVVAEGTETAVVDTAAAAGVAAGYAVFAAEPDGAWSRPAAVSVEVLPPVHAVQISVRSGAVEGTWKLHRDAIGVDVVRRDESGGVPVSTSGRNSFRDSTVDFKLDCTYLLTARYRRADGTEVRAESIAVRHRARVVPTLPPVTSLEGRHFGRELVLSWVWPDGVRMAEVSWDNASDSGSRRLTRQQYQDEGGCRIGAGPGETRVRVVSIATSDDGEHRSNPGELSVSGPPAQVGYQVERRNRLFGPSSARIVLTSDLPVPECEVLVVVAPGRVMPLRPDDGNVVHRAVHRIDDPVEITVELPKRKPFWLRCFVSTPGIDLVDPPVTQLKVT
;
A
#
# COMPACT_ATOMS: atom_id res chain seq x y z
N MET A 1 15.87 84.61 -3.74
CA MET A 1 15.61 83.50 -2.81
C MET A 1 14.14 83.49 -2.34
N GLN A 2 13.41 82.37 -2.41
CA GLN A 2 12.08 82.23 -1.77
C GLN A 2 12.19 82.25 -0.23
N PRO A 3 11.24 82.81 0.53
CA PRO A 3 11.30 82.80 2.00
C PRO A 3 11.30 81.36 2.54
N PHE A 4 12.07 81.09 3.60
CA PHE A 4 12.06 79.79 4.28
C PHE A 4 10.69 79.57 4.94
N ASP A 5 9.94 78.55 4.49
CA ASP A 5 8.67 78.13 5.08
C ASP A 5 8.89 77.00 6.10
N PRO A 6 8.77 77.27 7.40
CA PRO A 6 8.99 76.27 8.44
C PRO A 6 7.98 75.12 8.42
N LYS A 7 6.74 75.35 7.98
CA LYS A 7 5.69 74.33 7.96
C LYS A 7 5.90 73.36 6.81
N ALA A 8 6.21 73.89 5.62
CA ALA A 8 6.59 73.06 4.48
C ALA A 8 7.86 72.26 4.77
N TYR A 9 8.89 72.89 5.34
CA TYR A 9 10.14 72.22 5.69
C TYR A 9 9.93 71.07 6.68
N GLU A 10 9.13 71.26 7.73
CA GLU A 10 8.84 70.18 8.68
C GLU A 10 8.07 69.01 8.02
N ARG A 11 7.10 69.32 7.15
CA ARG A 11 6.33 68.30 6.43
C ARG A 11 7.19 67.49 5.47
N ASP A 12 8.07 68.15 4.73
CA ASP A 12 8.73 67.58 3.56
C ASP A 12 10.13 67.02 3.89
N VAL A 13 10.78 67.50 4.96
CA VAL A 13 12.14 67.09 5.35
C VAL A 13 12.16 66.34 6.68
N VAL A 14 11.35 66.74 7.66
CA VAL A 14 11.44 66.20 9.04
C VAL A 14 10.50 65.03 9.28
N ARG A 15 9.23 65.13 8.89
CA ARG A 15 8.26 64.03 9.06
C ARG A 15 8.66 62.73 8.33
N PRO A 16 9.25 62.75 7.12
CA PRO A 16 9.67 61.53 6.41
C PRO A 16 10.83 60.78 7.08
N LEU A 17 11.46 61.34 8.11
CA LEU A 17 12.50 60.67 8.89
C LEU A 17 11.93 59.81 10.02
N ARG A 18 10.60 59.80 10.21
CA ARG A 18 9.95 58.99 11.25
C ARG A 18 10.10 57.50 10.91
N GLY A 19 10.70 56.74 11.83
CA GLY A 19 10.93 55.30 11.66
C GLY A 19 12.28 54.92 11.01
N ARG A 20 13.16 55.88 10.69
CA ARG A 20 14.51 55.57 10.20
C ARG A 20 15.50 55.29 11.33
N SER A 21 16.42 54.35 11.11
CA SER A 21 17.48 53.97 12.05
C SER A 21 18.57 55.05 12.15
N GLY A 22 18.44 55.94 13.14
CA GLY A 22 19.52 56.71 13.80
C GLY A 22 20.38 57.70 13.00
N ARG A 23 20.63 57.50 11.69
CA ARG A 23 21.56 58.29 10.87
C ARG A 23 20.82 59.14 9.85
N LEU A 24 21.19 60.42 9.77
CA LEU A 24 20.51 61.40 8.90
C LEU A 24 20.95 61.26 7.43
N PRO A 25 20.06 61.45 6.44
CA PRO A 25 20.42 61.36 5.03
C PRO A 25 21.44 62.44 4.65
N ASP A 26 22.55 62.09 4.00
CA ASP A 26 23.61 63.03 3.58
C ASP A 26 23.20 63.94 2.38
N ASP A 27 21.90 64.06 2.07
CA ASP A 27 21.40 65.06 1.12
C ASP A 27 21.34 66.44 1.79
N LEU A 28 22.49 67.13 1.77
CA LEU A 28 22.64 68.40 2.46
C LEU A 28 21.87 69.54 1.76
N LEU A 29 21.65 69.52 0.45
CA LEU A 29 20.88 70.58 -0.23
C LEU A 29 19.43 70.63 0.28
N THR A 30 18.78 69.46 0.32
CA THR A 30 17.42 69.34 0.86
C THR A 30 17.38 69.62 2.36
N ARG A 31 18.35 69.10 3.13
CA ARG A 31 18.45 69.35 4.58
C ARG A 31 18.60 70.84 4.89
N TYR A 32 19.46 71.57 4.20
CA TYR A 32 19.64 73.00 4.46
C TYR A 32 18.67 73.88 3.65
N ALA A 33 17.71 73.29 2.93
CA ALA A 33 16.77 74.00 2.06
C ALA A 33 17.47 75.01 1.12
N ILE A 34 18.62 74.61 0.57
CA ILE A 34 19.43 75.40 -0.36
C ILE A 34 19.01 75.02 -1.79
N GLY A 35 18.63 76.04 -2.59
CA GLY A 35 18.29 75.84 -3.99
C GLY A 35 19.54 75.77 -4.88
N PRO A 36 19.48 75.08 -6.03
CA PRO A 36 20.63 74.92 -6.94
C PRO A 36 21.13 76.24 -7.55
N ASP A 37 20.28 77.28 -7.58
CA ASP A 37 20.54 78.60 -8.19
C ASP A 37 20.88 79.69 -7.16
N PHE A 38 21.13 79.33 -5.90
CA PHE A 38 21.43 80.31 -4.86
C PHE A 38 22.81 80.97 -5.11
N SER A 39 22.90 82.28 -4.87
CA SER A 39 24.19 82.97 -4.74
C SER A 39 24.85 82.67 -3.39
N ASP A 40 26.15 82.94 -3.24
CA ASP A 40 26.85 82.78 -1.95
C ASP A 40 26.20 83.59 -0.82
N ALA A 41 25.66 84.77 -1.14
CA ALA A 41 24.91 85.59 -0.20
C ALA A 41 23.57 84.94 0.21
N ASP A 42 22.85 84.31 -0.74
CA ASP A 42 21.63 83.56 -0.45
C ASP A 42 21.91 82.32 0.41
N VAL A 43 23.02 81.62 0.16
CA VAL A 43 23.45 80.45 0.97
C VAL A 43 23.71 80.87 2.41
N ALA A 44 24.52 81.91 2.63
CA ALA A 44 24.80 82.42 3.96
C ALA A 44 23.52 82.83 4.72
N GLN A 45 22.60 83.52 4.02
CA GLN A 45 21.31 83.89 4.59
C GLN A 45 20.44 82.67 4.92
N ARG A 46 20.38 81.67 4.03
CA ARG A 46 19.61 80.43 4.24
C ARG A 46 20.13 79.61 5.40
N LEU A 47 21.45 79.44 5.52
CA LEU A 47 22.08 78.72 6.64
C LEU A 47 21.70 79.35 7.98
N SER A 48 21.71 80.68 8.08
CA SER A 48 21.29 81.41 9.28
C SER A 48 19.81 81.14 9.62
N GLN A 49 18.92 81.23 8.63
CA GLN A 49 17.48 80.97 8.82
C GLN A 49 17.20 79.54 9.29
N VAL A 50 17.82 78.55 8.65
CA VAL A 50 17.62 77.12 8.94
C VAL A 50 18.20 76.75 10.31
N ARG A 51 19.41 77.18 10.63
CA ARG A 51 20.03 76.94 11.95
C ARG A 51 19.25 77.60 13.08
N SER A 52 18.74 78.82 12.86
CA SER A 52 17.86 79.49 13.83
C SER A 52 16.57 78.69 14.05
N HIS A 53 15.98 78.16 12.97
CA HIS A 53 14.79 77.33 13.05
C HIS A 53 15.05 76.00 13.78
N TRP A 54 16.16 75.32 13.48
CA TRP A 54 16.55 74.07 14.14
C TRP A 54 16.77 74.28 15.63
N ASN A 55 17.50 75.32 16.03
CA ASN A 55 17.71 75.67 17.45
C ASN A 55 16.39 75.93 18.18
N LYS A 56 15.51 76.77 17.63
CA LYS A 56 14.19 77.06 18.21
C LYS A 56 13.32 75.80 18.31
N SER A 57 13.38 74.93 17.30
CA SER A 57 12.56 73.71 17.25
C SER A 57 13.09 72.59 18.15
N ALA A 58 14.40 72.47 18.32
CA ALA A 58 15.06 71.50 19.21
C ALA A 58 14.82 71.79 20.70
N GLN A 59 14.41 73.01 21.04
CA GLN A 59 14.07 73.46 22.39
C GLN A 59 12.56 73.65 22.59
N SER A 60 11.74 73.38 21.57
CA SER A 60 10.30 73.61 21.64
C SER A 60 9.60 72.53 22.48
N THR A 61 8.76 72.97 23.42
CA THR A 61 7.86 72.11 24.21
C THR A 61 6.55 71.79 23.49
N ALA A 62 6.25 72.49 22.39
CA ALA A 62 5.03 72.30 21.60
C ALA A 62 5.18 71.25 20.48
N LYS A 63 6.40 70.77 20.21
CA LYS A 63 6.70 69.77 19.18
C LYS A 63 6.83 68.37 19.77
N SER A 64 6.60 67.34 18.95
CA SER A 64 6.72 65.95 19.40
C SER A 64 8.15 65.58 19.78
N SER A 65 8.33 64.65 20.71
CA SER A 65 9.66 64.17 21.14
C SER A 65 10.53 63.70 19.97
N PHE A 66 9.92 63.03 18.98
CA PHE A 66 10.55 62.65 17.71
C PHE A 66 11.03 63.87 16.90
N THR A 67 10.14 64.85 16.68
CA THR A 67 10.47 66.05 15.91
C THR A 67 11.64 66.80 16.56
N THR A 68 11.61 66.92 17.89
CA THR A 68 12.64 67.59 18.68
C THR A 68 13.98 66.82 18.64
N SER A 69 13.96 65.48 18.66
CA SER A 69 15.19 64.68 18.55
C SER A 69 15.84 64.78 17.16
N VAL A 70 15.04 64.84 16.09
CA VAL A 70 15.56 65.05 14.72
C VAL A 70 16.24 66.42 14.58
N TYR A 71 15.64 67.48 15.11
CA TYR A 71 16.27 68.80 15.08
C TYR A 71 17.57 68.87 15.92
N LYS A 72 17.64 68.14 17.05
CA LYS A 72 18.90 67.99 17.81
C LYS A 72 19.97 67.25 17.01
N ALA A 73 19.58 66.20 16.27
CA ALA A 73 20.49 65.49 15.38
C ALA A 73 21.00 66.39 14.24
N PHE A 74 20.13 67.21 13.63
CA PHE A 74 20.57 68.18 12.61
C PHE A 74 21.59 69.18 13.15
N LEU A 75 21.40 69.69 14.37
CA LEU A 75 22.34 70.62 15.00
C LEU A 75 23.69 69.97 15.28
N ARG A 76 23.71 68.72 15.76
CA ARG A 76 24.95 67.98 16.01
C ARG A 76 25.74 67.77 14.71
N GLU A 77 25.09 67.30 13.65
CA GLU A 77 25.73 67.08 12.36
C GLU A 77 26.17 68.39 11.69
N ASP A 78 25.42 69.48 11.86
CA ASP A 78 25.84 70.83 11.41
C ASP A 78 27.11 71.30 12.13
N GLU A 79 27.24 71.02 13.43
CA GLU A 79 28.44 71.35 14.19
C GLU A 79 29.65 70.55 13.70
N GLU A 80 29.47 69.26 13.41
CA GLU A 80 30.51 68.40 12.83
C GLU A 80 30.93 68.88 11.44
N LEU A 81 29.98 69.16 10.53
CA LEU A 81 30.26 69.69 9.19
C LEU A 81 30.97 71.05 9.23
N ARG A 82 30.58 71.93 10.16
CA ARG A 82 31.26 73.22 10.37
C ARG A 82 32.69 73.04 10.87
N ARG A 83 32.94 72.05 11.74
CA ARG A 83 34.28 71.76 12.26
C ARG A 83 35.20 71.27 11.15
N GLU A 84 34.67 70.50 10.21
CA GLU A 84 35.42 69.91 9.11
C GLU A 84 35.64 70.89 7.94
N HIS A 85 34.62 71.67 7.56
CA HIS A 85 34.62 72.45 6.31
C HIS A 85 34.55 73.98 6.50
N GLY A 86 34.27 74.45 7.72
CA GLY A 86 34.32 75.88 8.07
C GLY A 86 33.57 76.80 7.10
N ASP A 87 34.27 77.83 6.62
CA ASP A 87 33.72 78.88 5.75
C ASP A 87 33.40 78.41 4.32
N GLU A 88 33.90 77.24 3.90
CA GLU A 88 33.59 76.69 2.57
C GLU A 88 32.10 76.42 2.40
N MET A 89 31.39 76.08 3.49
CA MET A 89 29.93 75.91 3.50
C MET A 89 29.16 77.19 3.14
N SER A 90 29.78 78.38 3.15
CA SER A 90 29.12 79.61 2.71
C SER A 90 29.15 79.81 1.19
N ARG A 91 29.92 79.00 0.46
CA ARG A 91 30.06 79.09 -1.00
C ARG A 91 29.18 78.06 -1.70
N MET A 92 28.38 78.49 -2.68
CA MET A 92 27.52 77.59 -3.46
C MET A 92 28.33 76.57 -4.27
N SER A 93 29.58 76.87 -4.63
CA SER A 93 30.49 75.95 -5.30
C SER A 93 30.76 74.68 -4.48
N TRP A 94 30.86 74.79 -3.15
CA TRP A 94 31.05 73.65 -2.25
C TRP A 94 29.83 72.74 -2.25
N TRP A 95 28.63 73.32 -2.13
CA TRP A 95 27.37 72.58 -2.18
C TRP A 95 27.16 71.88 -3.53
N ARG A 96 27.47 72.55 -4.65
CA ARG A 96 27.41 71.95 -6.00
C ARG A 96 28.43 70.83 -6.16
N ALA A 97 29.68 71.04 -5.75
CA ALA A 97 30.73 70.03 -5.84
C ALA A 97 30.36 68.78 -5.02
N ARG A 98 29.86 68.96 -3.79
CA ARG A 98 29.44 67.85 -2.93
C ARG A 98 28.17 67.17 -3.43
N HIS A 99 27.18 67.92 -3.93
CA HIS A 99 25.99 67.34 -4.56
C HIS A 99 26.34 66.54 -5.82
N ASN A 100 27.25 67.05 -6.65
CA ASN A 100 27.71 66.35 -7.86
C ASN A 100 28.54 65.11 -7.51
N ALA A 101 29.43 65.19 -6.52
CA ALA A 101 30.19 64.06 -6.03
C ALA A 101 29.26 62.97 -5.44
N ARG A 102 28.23 63.38 -4.68
CA ARG A 102 27.17 62.49 -4.20
C ARG A 102 26.35 61.88 -5.33
N ALA A 103 25.93 62.67 -6.32
CA ALA A 103 25.15 62.18 -7.46
C ALA A 103 25.95 61.17 -8.30
N ALA A 104 27.25 61.40 -8.48
CA ALA A 104 28.15 60.44 -9.13
C ALA A 104 28.34 59.16 -8.28
N ALA A 105 28.48 59.30 -6.95
CA ALA A 105 28.60 58.16 -6.03
C ALA A 105 27.29 57.36 -5.90
N GLY A 106 26.14 58.03 -5.96
CA GLY A 106 24.80 57.43 -5.88
C GLY A 106 24.36 56.75 -7.17
N GLN A 107 24.90 57.14 -8.33
CA GLN A 107 24.60 56.47 -9.59
C GLN A 107 25.04 55.01 -9.59
N ALA A 108 26.17 54.68 -8.94
CA ALA A 108 26.61 53.30 -8.76
C ALA A 108 25.60 52.49 -7.93
N GLN A 109 25.06 53.07 -6.86
CA GLN A 109 24.04 52.43 -6.01
C GLN A 109 22.69 52.27 -6.72
N ILE A 110 22.28 53.24 -7.55
CA ILE A 110 21.09 53.14 -8.39
C ILE A 110 21.26 52.01 -9.42
N ASP A 111 22.45 51.91 -10.01
CA ASP A 111 22.76 50.88 -11.01
C ASP A 111 22.83 49.48 -10.39
N GLU A 112 23.41 49.37 -9.19
CA GLU A 112 23.44 48.14 -8.40
C GLU A 112 22.04 47.70 -7.97
N LEU A 113 21.21 48.63 -7.45
CA LEU A 113 19.81 48.36 -7.13
C LEU A 113 19.02 47.97 -8.38
N ALA A 114 19.20 48.67 -9.50
CA ALA A 114 18.53 48.34 -10.76
C ALA A 114 18.96 46.96 -11.29
N GLN A 115 20.23 46.59 -11.15
CA GLN A 115 20.73 45.26 -11.51
C GLN A 115 20.14 44.18 -10.61
N MET A 116 20.06 44.41 -9.30
CA MET A 116 19.47 43.47 -8.35
C MET A 116 17.96 43.32 -8.55
N LEU A 117 17.24 44.43 -8.78
CA LEU A 117 15.81 44.41 -9.14
C LEU A 117 15.57 43.64 -10.44
N LYS A 118 16.43 43.84 -11.44
CA LYS A 118 16.33 43.11 -12.72
C LYS A 118 16.67 41.63 -12.56
N ALA A 119 17.65 41.28 -11.73
CA ALA A 119 18.03 39.89 -11.48
C ALA A 119 16.92 39.12 -10.73
N ASN A 120 16.33 39.74 -9.70
CA ASN A 120 15.39 39.06 -8.81
C ASN A 120 13.93 39.18 -9.27
N PHE A 121 13.56 40.27 -9.93
CA PHE A 121 12.17 40.57 -10.33
C PHE A 121 12.01 40.84 -11.83
N GLY A 122 13.08 40.82 -12.63
CA GLY A 122 13.01 41.19 -14.05
C GLY A 122 12.17 40.24 -14.90
N GLU A 123 12.07 38.96 -14.55
CA GLU A 123 11.18 38.01 -15.25
C GLU A 123 9.69 38.30 -14.99
N LEU A 124 9.36 38.69 -13.75
CA LEU A 124 7.99 38.95 -13.33
C LEU A 124 7.57 40.41 -13.61
N GLY A 125 8.53 41.33 -13.64
CA GLY A 125 8.34 42.77 -13.82
C GLY A 125 7.59 43.45 -12.68
N LEU A 126 7.35 42.76 -11.56
CA LEU A 126 6.57 43.25 -10.42
C LEU A 126 7.29 43.00 -9.09
N ILE A 127 7.17 43.94 -8.16
CA ILE A 127 7.66 43.86 -6.78
C ILE A 127 6.59 44.35 -5.80
N THR A 128 6.48 43.74 -4.62
CA THR A 128 5.55 44.22 -3.59
C THR A 128 6.11 45.43 -2.83
N PRO A 129 5.25 46.33 -2.27
CA PRO A 129 5.72 47.44 -1.45
C PRO A 129 6.60 47.01 -0.27
N GLY A 130 6.28 45.89 0.38
CA GLY A 130 7.07 45.36 1.50
C GLY A 130 8.44 44.82 1.08
N GLN A 131 8.52 44.11 -0.05
CA GLN A 131 9.80 43.63 -0.59
C GLN A 131 10.68 44.78 -1.08
N LEU A 132 10.08 45.80 -1.71
CA LEU A 132 10.80 46.99 -2.13
C LEU A 132 11.36 47.74 -0.91
N GLU A 133 10.60 47.81 0.18
CA GLU A 133 11.05 48.41 1.43
C GLU A 133 12.20 47.62 2.08
N ALA A 134 12.10 46.30 2.16
CA ALA A 134 13.18 45.45 2.68
C ALA A 134 14.47 45.57 1.83
N MET A 135 14.35 45.63 0.51
CA MET A 135 15.51 45.88 -0.36
C MET A 135 16.06 47.29 -0.15
N ARG A 136 15.20 48.29 0.05
CA ARG A 136 15.62 49.66 0.35
C ARG A 136 16.39 49.76 1.68
N GLU A 137 16.07 48.92 2.66
CA GLU A 137 16.84 48.85 3.90
C GLU A 137 18.26 48.28 3.69
N ALA A 138 18.42 47.33 2.75
CA ALA A 138 19.72 46.77 2.40
C ALA A 138 20.61 47.76 1.60
N PHE A 139 20.00 48.63 0.80
CA PHE A 139 20.70 49.69 0.06
C PHE A 139 20.65 51.01 0.81
N GLY A 140 21.68 51.27 1.62
CA GLY A 140 21.79 52.46 2.45
C GLY A 140 21.58 53.78 1.69
N GLN A 141 20.55 54.53 2.11
CA GLN A 141 20.32 55.96 1.84
C GLN A 141 19.96 56.42 0.41
N LEU A 142 19.29 55.58 -0.40
CA LEU A 142 18.66 56.08 -1.64
C LEU A 142 17.39 56.90 -1.34
N ALA A 143 17.24 58.04 -2.00
CA ALA A 143 16.04 58.87 -1.96
C ALA A 143 14.90 58.21 -2.76
N PRO A 144 13.62 58.51 -2.46
CA PRO A 144 12.48 57.92 -3.19
C PRO A 144 12.57 58.09 -4.72
N SER A 145 13.00 59.26 -5.19
CA SER A 145 13.18 59.55 -6.61
C SER A 145 14.31 58.77 -7.28
N GLU A 146 15.29 58.27 -6.51
CA GLU A 146 16.39 57.43 -6.99
C GLU A 146 15.94 55.96 -7.09
N VAL A 147 15.08 55.52 -6.17
CA VAL A 147 14.41 54.21 -6.23
C VAL A 147 13.48 54.13 -7.45
N ASP A 148 12.73 55.19 -7.74
CA ASP A 148 11.87 55.26 -8.93
C ASP A 148 12.68 55.13 -10.24
N LYS A 149 13.88 55.77 -10.29
CA LYS A 149 14.81 55.61 -11.41
C LYS A 149 15.32 54.18 -11.54
N ALA A 150 15.64 53.53 -10.43
CA ALA A 150 16.10 52.13 -10.42
C ALA A 150 14.99 51.17 -10.90
N LEU A 151 13.75 51.36 -10.44
CA LEU A 151 12.58 50.60 -10.88
C LEU A 151 12.33 50.77 -12.39
N ALA A 152 12.36 52.01 -12.88
CA ALA A 152 12.21 52.31 -14.31
C ALA A 152 13.33 51.66 -15.14
N LYS A 153 14.58 51.74 -14.70
CA LYS A 153 15.75 51.12 -15.36
C LYS A 153 15.66 49.58 -15.36
N ALA A 154 15.15 48.99 -14.29
CA ALA A 154 14.92 47.55 -14.17
C ALA A 154 13.67 47.05 -14.93
N LYS A 155 12.80 47.96 -15.39
CA LYS A 155 11.46 47.67 -15.94
C LYS A 155 10.56 46.92 -14.96
N VAL A 156 10.71 47.22 -13.66
CA VAL A 156 9.93 46.63 -12.57
C VAL A 156 8.94 47.66 -12.03
N ARG A 157 7.71 47.23 -11.73
CA ARG A 157 6.65 48.08 -11.17
C ARG A 157 6.22 47.57 -9.81
N THR A 158 5.75 48.47 -8.95
CA THR A 158 5.16 48.08 -7.68
C THR A 158 3.74 47.52 -7.88
N ALA A 159 3.43 46.41 -7.21
CA ALA A 159 2.12 45.77 -7.25
C ALA A 159 1.71 45.35 -5.84
N VAL A 160 0.49 45.70 -5.44
CA VAL A 160 -0.09 45.28 -4.16
C VAL A 160 -0.64 43.86 -4.32
N PRO A 161 -0.22 42.88 -3.49
CA PRO A 161 -0.79 41.53 -3.52
C PRO A 161 -2.32 41.55 -3.35
N LEU A 162 -3.01 40.73 -4.12
CA LEU A 162 -4.45 40.52 -3.97
C LEU A 162 -4.70 39.36 -3.01
N ASP A 163 -5.82 39.41 -2.29
CA ASP A 163 -6.31 38.27 -1.53
C ASP A 163 -6.94 37.25 -2.50
N LEU A 164 -6.35 36.06 -2.55
CA LEU A 164 -6.72 35.00 -3.49
C LEU A 164 -7.46 33.88 -2.75
N PRO A 165 -8.43 33.21 -3.40
CA PRO A 165 -9.21 32.18 -2.74
C PRO A 165 -8.33 31.00 -2.33
N LYS A 166 -8.40 30.61 -1.06
CA LYS A 166 -7.65 29.48 -0.48
C LYS A 166 -8.44 28.17 -0.45
N THR A 167 -9.72 28.22 -0.80
CA THR A 167 -10.61 27.06 -0.90
C THR A 167 -11.36 27.10 -2.23
N SER A 168 -11.77 25.93 -2.72
CA SER A 168 -12.54 25.78 -3.95
C SER A 168 -14.03 26.14 -3.80
N GLY A 169 -14.53 26.27 -2.56
CA GLY A 169 -15.96 26.35 -2.27
C GLY A 169 -16.71 25.03 -2.50
N MET A 170 -15.99 23.92 -2.75
CA MET A 170 -16.53 22.58 -3.03
C MET A 170 -15.82 21.54 -2.15
N PRO A 171 -16.46 20.40 -1.80
CA PRO A 171 -15.77 19.27 -1.19
C PRO A 171 -14.54 18.82 -1.99
N GLU A 172 -13.44 18.55 -1.29
CA GLU A 172 -12.14 18.18 -1.86
C GLU A 172 -12.21 16.98 -2.84
N THR A 173 -13.06 16.00 -2.54
CA THR A 173 -13.28 14.83 -3.40
C THR A 173 -13.89 15.19 -4.75
N LEU A 174 -14.87 16.10 -4.75
CA LEU A 174 -15.52 16.58 -5.96
C LEU A 174 -14.59 17.50 -6.76
N PHE A 175 -13.77 18.29 -6.07
CA PHE A 175 -12.77 19.14 -6.73
C PHE A 175 -11.69 18.32 -7.45
N ARG A 176 -11.15 17.26 -6.82
CA ARG A 176 -10.21 16.34 -7.48
C ARG A 176 -10.84 15.67 -8.70
N ARG A 177 -12.08 15.21 -8.57
CA ARG A 177 -12.83 14.62 -9.68
C ARG A 177 -13.04 15.62 -10.82
N LEU A 178 -13.33 16.88 -10.50
CA LEU A 178 -13.44 17.95 -11.49
C LEU A 178 -12.12 18.17 -12.24
N LYS A 179 -10.97 18.17 -11.55
CA LYS A 179 -9.64 18.28 -12.21
C LYS A 179 -9.38 17.14 -13.19
N GLU A 180 -9.70 15.89 -12.81
CA GLU A 180 -9.57 14.73 -13.68
C GLU A 180 -10.45 14.88 -14.93
N LEU A 181 -11.71 15.27 -14.76
CA LEU A 181 -12.66 15.43 -15.86
C LEU A 181 -12.28 16.56 -16.82
N LEU A 182 -11.71 17.67 -16.31
CA LEU A 182 -11.19 18.76 -17.16
C LEU A 182 -10.01 18.27 -18.01
N LYS A 183 -9.12 17.47 -17.43
CA LYS A 183 -8.00 16.85 -18.15
C LYS A 183 -8.49 15.85 -19.21
N ASP A 184 -9.43 14.98 -18.87
CA ASP A 184 -10.02 13.99 -19.79
C ASP A 184 -10.83 14.66 -20.92
N ALA A 185 -11.38 15.84 -20.66
CA ALA A 185 -12.05 16.68 -21.66
C ALA A 185 -11.09 17.56 -22.48
N GLU A 186 -9.78 17.47 -22.23
CA GLU A 186 -8.72 18.26 -22.88
C GLU A 186 -8.95 19.79 -22.82
N VAL A 187 -9.54 20.28 -21.73
CA VAL A 187 -9.77 21.72 -21.51
C VAL A 187 -8.82 22.28 -20.45
N THR A 188 -8.36 23.50 -20.65
CA THR A 188 -7.37 24.15 -19.78
C THR A 188 -7.94 24.66 -18.46
N GLY A 189 -9.28 24.79 -18.36
CA GLY A 189 -9.96 25.20 -17.14
C GLY A 189 -11.44 25.53 -17.34
N LEU A 190 -12.08 26.04 -16.30
CA LEU A 190 -13.52 26.36 -16.30
C LEU A 190 -13.95 27.42 -17.32
N PRO A 191 -13.18 28.51 -17.59
CA PRO A 191 -13.52 29.44 -18.66
C PRO A 191 -13.66 28.79 -20.04
N GLU A 192 -12.74 27.89 -20.39
CA GLU A 192 -12.77 27.15 -21.65
C GLU A 192 -13.88 26.08 -21.66
N LEU A 193 -14.12 25.40 -20.53
CA LEU A 193 -15.24 24.47 -20.39
C LEU A 193 -16.58 25.17 -20.68
N LEU A 194 -16.78 26.39 -20.18
CA LEU A 194 -18.04 27.12 -20.36
C LEU A 194 -18.15 27.75 -21.75
N HIS A 195 -17.13 28.44 -22.21
CA HIS A 195 -17.23 29.29 -23.41
C HIS A 195 -16.61 28.66 -24.68
N GLY A 196 -15.87 27.56 -24.54
CA GLY A 196 -15.03 27.01 -25.59
C GLY A 196 -13.68 27.71 -25.63
N LYS A 197 -12.89 27.45 -26.68
CA LYS A 197 -11.51 27.96 -26.79
C LYS A 197 -11.45 29.48 -26.75
N LEU A 198 -10.72 30.02 -25.78
CA LEU A 198 -10.49 31.46 -25.59
C LEU A 198 -9.08 31.84 -26.06
N THR A 199 -8.92 33.05 -26.58
CA THR A 199 -7.59 33.61 -26.92
C THR A 199 -6.92 34.20 -25.69
N SER A 200 -7.70 34.87 -24.84
CA SER A 200 -7.27 35.35 -23.53
C SER A 200 -8.47 35.57 -22.61
N PHE A 201 -8.24 35.56 -21.30
CA PHE A 201 -9.23 35.99 -20.32
C PHE A 201 -8.61 36.66 -19.09
N ALA A 202 -9.39 37.48 -18.41
CA ALA A 202 -9.14 38.03 -17.08
C ALA A 202 -10.14 37.38 -16.10
N LEU A 203 -9.72 37.18 -14.85
CA LEU A 203 -10.43 36.43 -13.82
C LEU A 203 -10.19 36.94 -12.39
N LEU A 204 -9.07 37.62 -12.11
CA LEU A 204 -8.67 38.01 -10.74
C LEU A 204 -9.70 38.91 -10.05
N THR A 205 -10.17 39.95 -10.74
CA THR A 205 -11.20 40.86 -10.21
C THR A 205 -12.57 40.55 -10.79
N GLU A 206 -12.66 40.41 -12.10
CA GLU A 206 -13.88 40.09 -12.82
C GLU A 206 -13.57 39.23 -14.04
N PHE A 207 -14.57 38.50 -14.55
CA PHE A 207 -14.37 37.68 -15.74
C PHE A 207 -14.57 38.49 -17.02
N ARG A 208 -13.52 38.57 -17.86
CA ARG A 208 -13.57 39.10 -19.22
C ARG A 208 -12.82 38.17 -20.14
N SER A 209 -13.25 38.02 -21.39
CA SER A 209 -12.62 37.09 -22.33
C SER A 209 -12.56 37.66 -23.74
N THR A 210 -11.65 37.10 -24.54
CA THR A 210 -11.55 37.33 -25.98
C THR A 210 -11.70 35.98 -26.70
N PRO A 211 -12.74 35.77 -27.52
CA PRO A 211 -13.85 36.68 -27.83
C PRO A 211 -14.74 36.99 -26.61
N ALA A 212 -15.50 38.09 -26.68
CA ALA A 212 -16.31 38.55 -25.56
C ALA A 212 -17.52 37.63 -25.31
N HIS A 213 -17.65 37.15 -24.07
CA HIS A 213 -18.79 36.36 -23.62
C HIS A 213 -19.58 37.10 -22.52
N PRO A 214 -20.72 37.73 -22.85
CA PRO A 214 -21.47 38.58 -21.92
C PRO A 214 -22.12 37.81 -20.77
N ASP A 215 -22.34 36.50 -20.92
CA ASP A 215 -22.91 35.65 -19.87
C ASP A 215 -21.90 35.32 -18.74
N GLY A 216 -20.60 35.58 -18.96
CA GLY A 216 -19.51 35.36 -18.01
C GLY A 216 -19.52 33.99 -17.30
N LEU A 217 -19.00 33.94 -16.07
CA LEU A 217 -19.05 32.75 -15.22
C LEU A 217 -20.37 32.69 -14.43
N SER A 218 -21.49 32.45 -15.13
CA SER A 218 -22.83 32.40 -14.54
C SER A 218 -23.52 31.05 -14.71
N ALA A 219 -24.59 30.81 -13.95
CA ALA A 219 -25.44 29.62 -14.13
C ALA A 219 -26.04 29.53 -15.56
N LYS A 220 -26.30 30.67 -16.20
CA LYS A 220 -26.76 30.73 -17.59
C LYS A 220 -25.68 30.23 -18.57
N ALA A 221 -24.42 30.57 -18.31
CA ALA A 221 -23.29 30.05 -19.09
C ALA A 221 -23.12 28.54 -18.90
N VAL A 222 -23.33 28.01 -17.69
CA VAL A 222 -23.33 26.56 -17.42
C VAL A 222 -24.41 25.85 -18.23
N GLN A 223 -25.65 26.34 -18.20
CA GLN A 223 -26.75 25.72 -18.97
C GLN A 223 -26.47 25.76 -20.48
N THR A 224 -25.94 26.88 -20.98
CA THR A 224 -25.56 27.02 -22.39
C THR A 224 -24.47 26.02 -22.78
N ALA A 225 -23.49 25.79 -21.90
CA ALA A 225 -22.43 24.80 -22.10
C ALA A 225 -22.97 23.36 -22.05
N VAL A 226 -23.92 23.06 -21.14
CA VAL A 226 -24.60 21.75 -21.06
C VAL A 226 -25.35 21.45 -22.36
N ASP A 227 -26.12 22.42 -22.86
CA ASP A 227 -26.86 22.27 -24.11
C ASP A 227 -25.93 22.09 -25.31
N ARG A 228 -24.80 22.83 -25.34
CA ARG A 228 -23.76 22.67 -26.36
C ARG A 228 -23.16 21.26 -26.35
N GLU A 229 -22.84 20.73 -25.16
CA GLU A 229 -22.13 19.46 -25.03
C GLU A 229 -23.05 18.24 -25.18
N ASN A 230 -24.34 18.37 -24.88
CA ASN A 230 -25.35 17.35 -25.17
C ASN A 230 -25.54 17.13 -26.67
N ARG A 231 -25.31 18.15 -27.50
CA ARG A 231 -25.38 18.06 -28.97
C ARG A 231 -24.15 17.44 -29.63
N ARG A 232 -23.02 17.30 -28.92
CA ARG A 232 -21.77 16.73 -29.43
C ARG A 232 -21.66 15.23 -29.11
N SER A 233 -21.30 14.39 -30.08
CA SER A 233 -21.01 12.97 -29.82
C SER A 233 -19.62 12.81 -29.19
N GLY A 234 -19.49 12.00 -28.13
CA GLY A 234 -18.19 11.55 -27.62
C GLY A 234 -17.56 12.32 -26.44
N ASN A 235 -18.19 13.37 -25.91
CA ASN A 235 -17.57 14.19 -24.85
C ASN A 235 -18.22 13.97 -23.47
N ARG A 236 -18.10 12.75 -22.95
CA ARG A 236 -18.69 12.36 -21.66
C ARG A 236 -18.05 13.12 -20.48
N ALA A 237 -16.73 13.34 -20.52
CA ALA A 237 -15.99 14.00 -19.44
C ALA A 237 -16.43 15.45 -19.23
N ALA A 238 -16.61 16.22 -20.30
CA ALA A 238 -17.09 17.60 -20.21
C ALA A 238 -18.53 17.70 -19.63
N ARG A 239 -19.42 16.76 -19.97
CA ARG A 239 -20.78 16.73 -19.40
C ARG A 239 -20.78 16.41 -17.91
N GLU A 240 -19.96 15.45 -17.48
CA GLU A 240 -19.79 15.13 -16.06
C GLU A 240 -19.20 16.33 -15.31
N ALA A 241 -18.21 17.04 -15.87
CA ALA A 241 -17.64 18.26 -15.28
C ALA A 241 -18.69 19.38 -15.13
N LEU A 242 -19.51 19.61 -16.17
CA LEU A 242 -20.61 20.58 -16.14
C LEU A 242 -21.65 20.23 -15.07
N GLY A 243 -21.93 18.94 -14.88
CA GLY A 243 -22.81 18.45 -13.81
C GLY A 243 -22.28 18.75 -12.40
N LEU A 244 -20.97 18.66 -12.19
CA LEU A 244 -20.33 18.97 -10.90
C LEU A 244 -20.35 20.47 -10.57
N ILE A 245 -20.24 21.35 -11.57
CA ILE A 245 -20.21 22.80 -11.34
C ILE A 245 -21.60 23.45 -11.35
N ASN A 246 -22.65 22.73 -11.76
CA ASN A 246 -24.01 23.26 -11.87
C ASN A 246 -24.60 23.75 -10.53
N SER A 247 -24.14 23.19 -9.40
CA SER A 247 -24.58 23.56 -8.06
C SER A 247 -23.60 24.48 -7.31
N VAL A 248 -22.55 24.97 -7.96
CA VAL A 248 -21.53 25.81 -7.34
C VAL A 248 -22.04 27.25 -7.21
N ALA A 249 -21.99 27.79 -5.99
CA ALA A 249 -22.47 29.13 -5.69
C ALA A 249 -21.60 30.25 -6.32
N ASP A 250 -20.28 30.09 -6.32
CA ASP A 250 -19.33 31.06 -6.89
C ASP A 250 -18.36 30.37 -7.87
N LEU A 251 -18.74 30.42 -9.15
CA LEU A 251 -17.94 29.84 -10.24
C LEU A 251 -16.63 30.58 -10.48
N ARG A 252 -16.55 31.87 -10.15
CA ARG A 252 -15.32 32.67 -10.31
C ARG A 252 -14.30 32.28 -9.25
N LEU A 253 -14.75 32.13 -7.99
CA LEU A 253 -13.92 31.61 -6.91
C LEU A 253 -13.38 30.23 -7.23
N LEU A 254 -14.23 29.32 -7.70
CA LEU A 254 -13.81 27.97 -8.09
C LEU A 254 -12.82 27.98 -9.27
N ALA A 255 -13.07 28.81 -10.29
CA ALA A 255 -12.17 28.95 -11.44
C ALA A 255 -10.80 29.52 -11.04
N LEU A 256 -10.78 30.53 -10.17
CA LEU A 256 -9.54 31.08 -9.61
C LEU A 256 -8.79 30.04 -8.78
N TYR A 257 -9.50 29.33 -7.90
CA TYR A 257 -8.87 28.30 -7.07
C TYR A 257 -8.27 27.18 -7.92
N HIS A 258 -8.99 26.69 -8.94
CA HIS A 258 -8.49 25.69 -9.87
C HIS A 258 -7.20 26.15 -10.58
N LEU A 259 -7.21 27.38 -11.09
CA LEU A 259 -6.07 27.96 -11.79
C LEU A 259 -4.84 28.12 -10.88
N LEU A 260 -5.07 28.44 -9.60
CA LEU A 260 -4.00 28.70 -8.63
C LEU A 260 -3.51 27.44 -7.90
N ASP A 261 -4.28 26.35 -7.86
CA ASP A 261 -3.90 25.09 -7.20
C ASP A 261 -2.58 24.53 -7.78
N ASP A 262 -2.46 24.48 -9.11
CA ASP A 262 -1.23 23.99 -9.76
C ASP A 262 -0.05 24.94 -9.55
N VAL A 263 -0.30 26.25 -9.49
CA VAL A 263 0.72 27.28 -9.21
C VAL A 263 1.23 27.16 -7.77
N ARG A 264 0.34 26.96 -6.80
CA ARG A 264 0.70 26.76 -5.39
C ARG A 264 1.51 25.49 -5.19
N ARG A 265 1.11 24.37 -5.82
CA ARG A 265 1.88 23.12 -5.79
C ARG A 265 3.28 23.27 -6.39
N LEU A 266 3.42 23.93 -7.53
CA LEU A 266 4.72 24.18 -8.14
C LEU A 266 5.61 25.04 -7.25
N ARG A 267 5.04 26.05 -6.60
CA ARG A 267 5.74 26.86 -5.60
C ARG A 267 6.20 26.03 -4.41
N GLU A 268 5.34 25.17 -3.86
CA GLU A 268 5.69 24.25 -2.76
C GLU A 268 6.85 23.32 -3.15
N ASN A 269 6.94 22.95 -4.43
CA ASN A 269 8.03 22.16 -5.00
C ASN A 269 9.27 23.02 -5.38
N GLY A 270 9.33 24.28 -4.99
CA GLY A 270 10.49 25.16 -5.21
C GLY A 270 10.62 25.73 -6.63
N ALA A 271 9.55 25.73 -7.44
CA ALA A 271 9.61 26.24 -8.80
C ALA A 271 9.85 27.77 -8.84
N PRO A 272 10.69 28.28 -9.76
CA PRO A 272 10.95 29.71 -9.89
C PRO A 272 9.76 30.48 -10.47
N ALA A 273 9.69 31.79 -10.25
CA ALA A 273 8.60 32.66 -10.68
C ALA A 273 8.30 32.57 -12.19
N GLY A 274 9.32 32.44 -13.04
CA GLY A 274 9.15 32.25 -14.48
C GLY A 274 8.41 30.96 -14.87
N ALA A 275 8.55 29.88 -14.09
CA ALA A 275 7.81 28.64 -14.31
C ALA A 275 6.33 28.79 -13.93
N LEU A 276 6.06 29.46 -12.81
CA LEU A 276 4.69 29.78 -12.37
C LEU A 276 3.95 30.65 -13.40
N LEU A 277 4.63 31.68 -13.92
CA LEU A 277 4.09 32.56 -14.95
C LEU A 277 3.80 31.82 -16.26
N ARG A 278 4.62 30.82 -16.61
CA ARG A 278 4.42 30.00 -17.82
C ARG A 278 3.13 29.19 -17.74
N VAL A 279 2.84 28.58 -16.60
CA VAL A 279 1.60 27.79 -16.39
C VAL A 279 0.37 28.67 -16.52
N LEU A 280 0.37 29.84 -15.88
CA LEU A 280 -0.75 30.79 -16.00
C LEU A 280 -0.92 31.31 -17.43
N ARG A 281 0.17 31.57 -18.16
CA ARG A 281 0.08 31.95 -19.59
C ARG A 281 -0.50 30.84 -20.45
N GLN A 282 -0.13 29.58 -20.20
CA GLN A 282 -0.66 28.43 -20.93
C GLN A 282 -2.15 28.20 -20.68
N SER A 283 -2.67 28.65 -19.53
CA SER A 283 -4.11 28.62 -19.25
C SER A 283 -4.92 29.64 -20.07
N GLY A 284 -4.26 30.63 -20.70
CA GLY A 284 -4.95 31.73 -21.40
C GLY A 284 -5.23 32.97 -20.53
N LEU A 285 -4.71 33.03 -19.30
CA LEU A 285 -4.82 34.21 -18.44
C LEU A 285 -4.04 35.40 -19.03
N GLU A 286 -4.65 36.58 -19.01
CA GLU A 286 -4.05 37.83 -19.49
C GLU A 286 -2.69 38.10 -18.80
N GLU A 287 -1.69 38.55 -19.56
CA GLU A 287 -0.31 38.66 -19.08
C GLU A 287 -0.17 39.54 -17.81
N GLY A 288 -0.92 40.63 -17.73
CA GLY A 288 -0.95 41.49 -16.55
C GLY A 288 -1.50 40.77 -15.31
N GLU A 289 -2.60 40.02 -15.47
CA GLU A 289 -3.18 39.23 -14.39
C GLU A 289 -2.32 38.02 -14.00
N ALA A 290 -1.68 37.36 -14.96
CA ALA A 290 -0.77 36.26 -14.68
C ALA A 290 0.40 36.69 -13.80
N ARG A 291 1.00 37.86 -14.07
CA ARG A 291 2.06 38.42 -13.22
C ARG A 291 1.52 38.80 -11.83
N GLN A 292 0.36 39.44 -11.77
CA GLN A 292 -0.29 39.83 -10.51
C GLN A 292 -0.64 38.62 -9.63
N ALA A 293 -1.13 37.54 -10.24
CA ALA A 293 -1.47 36.29 -9.58
C ALA A 293 -0.22 35.63 -8.96
N VAL A 294 0.90 35.56 -9.71
CA VAL A 294 2.18 35.02 -9.19
C VAL A 294 2.69 35.84 -8.00
N VAL A 295 2.69 37.18 -8.08
CA VAL A 295 3.08 38.03 -6.95
C VAL A 295 2.20 37.75 -5.72
N SER A 296 0.90 37.63 -5.93
CA SER A 296 -0.06 37.40 -4.85
C SER A 296 0.16 36.02 -4.20
N VAL A 297 0.35 34.96 -5.00
CA VAL A 297 0.66 33.60 -4.49
C VAL A 297 2.01 33.52 -3.77
N LEU A 298 3.04 34.20 -4.28
CA LEU A 298 4.34 34.27 -3.60
C LEU A 298 4.23 35.00 -2.25
N SER A 299 3.29 35.93 -2.14
CA SER A 299 3.03 36.71 -0.93
C SER A 299 2.12 36.00 0.08
N GLU A 300 1.44 34.90 -0.29
CA GLU A 300 0.51 34.18 0.59
C GLU A 300 1.16 33.60 1.86
N ALA A 301 2.48 33.43 1.89
CA ALA A 301 3.22 33.00 3.10
C ALA A 301 3.83 34.16 3.92
N GLY A 302 3.53 35.42 3.58
CA GLY A 302 4.19 36.59 4.14
C GLY A 302 3.37 37.36 5.17
N ALA A 303 2.98 36.73 6.28
CA ALA A 303 2.50 37.46 7.47
C ALA A 303 2.64 36.67 8.79
N THR A 304 3.69 35.85 8.96
CA THR A 304 4.22 35.45 10.29
C THR A 304 5.43 34.54 10.09
N LYS A 305 6.64 35.10 10.26
CA LYS A 305 7.73 34.48 11.01
C LYS A 305 8.84 35.50 11.18
N ILE A 306 9.10 35.82 12.45
CA ILE A 306 10.40 36.29 12.92
C ILE A 306 11.42 35.36 12.25
N GLU A 307 12.38 35.93 11.53
CA GLU A 307 13.57 35.20 11.10
C GLU A 307 14.14 34.49 12.34
N VAL A 308 14.09 33.16 12.32
CA VAL A 308 14.77 32.36 13.32
C VAL A 308 16.24 32.75 13.20
N SER A 309 16.82 33.35 14.25
CA SER A 309 18.21 33.79 14.25
C SER A 309 19.14 32.66 13.82
N GLY A 310 20.28 33.00 13.22
CA GLY A 310 21.19 32.03 12.58
C GLY A 310 21.53 30.83 13.47
N LEU A 311 21.77 31.04 14.76
CA LEU A 311 22.00 29.97 15.73
C LEU A 311 20.78 29.06 15.93
N ALA A 312 19.58 29.63 16.08
CA ALA A 312 18.36 28.86 16.24
C ALA A 312 18.01 28.07 14.97
N LYS A 313 18.37 28.60 13.80
CA LYS A 313 18.20 27.87 12.53
C LYS A 313 19.15 26.69 12.40
N VAL A 314 20.43 26.88 12.77
CA VAL A 314 21.41 25.78 12.84
C VAL A 314 20.94 24.71 13.83
N ALA A 315 20.44 25.08 15.00
CA ALA A 315 19.92 24.15 15.98
C ALA A 315 18.72 23.35 15.46
N GLU A 316 17.78 23.99 14.76
CA GLU A 316 16.64 23.33 14.12
C GLU A 316 17.10 22.33 13.03
N LEU A 317 18.06 22.72 12.19
CA LEU A 317 18.60 21.86 11.13
C LEU A 317 19.30 20.63 11.70
N LEU A 318 20.13 20.81 12.74
CA LEU A 318 20.79 19.69 13.43
C LEU A 318 19.77 18.76 14.11
N ALA A 319 18.74 19.31 14.76
CA ALA A 319 17.67 18.51 15.36
C ALA A 319 16.86 17.72 14.33
N ALA A 320 16.75 18.26 13.11
CA ALA A 320 16.13 17.57 11.97
C ALA A 320 17.07 16.59 11.25
N GLY A 321 18.34 16.47 11.66
CA GLY A 321 19.33 15.60 11.03
C GLY A 321 19.93 16.15 9.75
N TYR A 322 19.82 17.44 9.46
CA TYR A 322 20.33 18.07 8.24
C TYR A 322 21.69 18.74 8.48
N LEU A 323 22.76 17.92 8.51
CA LEU A 323 24.11 18.38 8.82
C LEU A 323 24.70 19.26 7.71
N VAL A 324 24.47 18.93 6.44
CA VAL A 324 25.01 19.70 5.29
C VAL A 324 24.37 21.09 5.25
N ALA A 325 23.05 21.16 5.42
CA ALA A 325 22.31 22.41 5.51
C ALA A 325 22.72 23.24 6.74
N ALA A 326 22.98 22.60 7.89
CA ALA A 326 23.47 23.27 9.08
C ALA A 326 24.88 23.88 8.87
N GLN A 327 25.78 23.18 8.18
CA GLN A 327 27.09 23.70 7.78
C GLN A 327 26.99 24.90 6.83
N GLN A 328 26.04 24.87 5.89
CA GLN A 328 25.78 26.00 4.99
C GLN A 328 25.18 27.20 5.73
N ALA A 329 24.24 26.96 6.65
CA ALA A 329 23.63 28.01 7.46
C ALA A 329 24.64 28.71 8.38
N LEU A 330 25.70 28.01 8.83
CA LEU A 330 26.78 28.59 9.62
C LEU A 330 27.50 29.75 8.90
N VAL A 331 27.64 29.69 7.57
CA VAL A 331 28.32 30.72 6.76
C VAL A 331 27.55 32.05 6.77
N GLY A 332 26.23 32.01 7.00
CA GLY A 332 25.37 33.19 7.00
C GLY A 332 25.25 33.91 8.35
N ILE A 333 25.92 33.44 9.41
CA ILE A 333 25.82 34.04 10.75
C ILE A 333 26.80 35.22 10.85
N ALA A 334 26.27 36.44 10.95
CA ALA A 334 27.06 37.66 11.04
C ALA A 334 27.62 37.95 12.45
N ASP A 335 26.94 37.47 13.50
CA ASP A 335 27.38 37.64 14.89
C ASP A 335 28.45 36.59 15.26
N ALA A 336 29.57 37.05 15.82
CA ALA A 336 30.74 36.20 16.07
C ALA A 336 30.54 35.20 17.24
N GLU A 337 29.76 35.55 18.25
CA GLU A 337 29.51 34.69 19.42
C GLU A 337 28.47 33.61 19.08
N GLU A 338 27.41 33.99 18.37
CA GLU A 338 26.45 33.06 17.79
C GLU A 338 27.13 32.12 16.78
N ALA A 339 27.99 32.63 15.91
CA ALA A 339 28.73 31.82 14.94
C ALA A 339 29.67 30.82 15.63
N ALA A 340 30.38 31.22 16.69
CA ALA A 340 31.24 30.31 17.45
C ALA A 340 30.44 29.19 18.12
N THR A 341 29.27 29.52 18.69
CA THR A 341 28.38 28.54 19.33
C THR A 341 27.76 27.59 18.31
N ALA A 342 27.27 28.11 17.19
CA ALA A 342 26.72 27.33 16.09
C ALA A 342 27.79 26.40 15.50
N LYS A 343 29.02 26.91 15.30
CA LYS A 343 30.17 26.12 14.83
C LYS A 343 30.46 24.96 15.77
N ALA A 344 30.53 25.20 17.08
CA ALA A 344 30.75 24.13 18.06
C ALA A 344 29.64 23.06 18.02
N ALA A 345 28.39 23.45 17.80
CA ALA A 345 27.28 22.50 17.66
C ALA A 345 27.39 21.64 16.39
N VAL A 346 27.72 22.26 15.25
CA VAL A 346 27.95 21.59 13.96
C VAL A 346 29.16 20.66 14.05
N ASP A 347 30.28 21.13 14.60
CA ASP A 347 31.50 20.34 14.76
C ASP A 347 31.26 19.08 15.60
N ARG A 348 30.47 19.17 16.67
CA ARG A 348 30.08 18.00 17.47
C ARG A 348 29.29 16.97 16.68
N HIS A 349 28.29 17.40 15.89
CA HIS A 349 27.51 16.47 15.05
C HIS A 349 28.36 15.88 13.93
N ALA A 350 29.22 16.68 13.30
CA ALA A 350 30.15 16.20 12.28
C ALA A 350 31.15 15.17 12.84
N GLU A 351 31.64 15.37 14.07
CA GLU A 351 32.50 14.41 14.75
C GLU A 351 31.75 13.11 15.09
N GLN A 352 30.50 13.21 15.55
CA GLN A 352 29.65 12.03 15.79
C GLN A 352 29.44 11.22 14.50
N VAL A 353 29.09 11.88 13.39
CA VAL A 353 28.94 11.24 12.08
C VAL A 353 30.24 10.57 11.63
N ARG A 354 31.39 11.25 11.80
CA ARG A 354 32.71 10.67 11.47
C ARG A 354 33.01 9.42 12.30
N SER A 355 32.82 9.50 13.62
CA SER A 355 33.04 8.39 14.54
C SER A 355 32.18 7.17 14.21
N LEU A 356 30.90 7.39 13.87
CA LEU A 356 29.98 6.33 13.44
C LEU A 356 30.44 5.68 12.12
N ARG A 357 30.89 6.47 11.13
CA ARG A 357 31.42 5.94 9.86
C ARG A 357 32.69 5.13 10.07
N GLU A 358 33.61 5.60 10.92
CA GLU A 358 34.81 4.84 11.27
C GLU A 358 34.49 3.55 12.03
N ALA A 359 33.53 3.60 12.96
CA ALA A 359 33.06 2.40 13.67
C ALA A 359 32.45 1.39 12.70
N ALA A 360 31.68 1.86 11.71
CA ALA A 360 31.13 1.01 10.66
C ALA A 360 32.22 0.37 9.81
N HIS A 361 33.25 1.13 9.43
CA HIS A 361 34.40 0.59 8.70
C HIS A 361 35.12 -0.52 9.48
N ARG A 362 35.43 -0.27 10.76
CA ARG A 362 36.02 -1.29 11.65
C ARG A 362 35.12 -2.52 11.82
N ALA A 363 33.80 -2.35 11.80
CA ALA A 363 32.86 -3.47 11.86
C ALA A 363 32.87 -4.28 10.56
N LEU A 364 32.97 -3.64 9.39
CA LEU A 364 33.11 -4.33 8.10
C LEU A 364 34.41 -5.13 8.02
N GLU A 365 35.53 -4.58 8.49
CA GLU A 365 36.83 -5.29 8.52
C GLU A 365 36.77 -6.58 9.35
N ARG A 366 35.95 -6.61 10.41
CA ARG A 366 35.71 -7.80 11.23
C ARG A 366 34.60 -8.70 10.70
N GLY A 367 33.93 -8.33 9.61
CA GLY A 367 32.79 -9.06 9.06
C GLY A 367 31.56 -9.01 9.95
N ALA A 368 31.28 -7.86 10.57
CA ALA A 368 30.07 -7.59 11.35
C ALA A 368 29.15 -6.63 10.59
N GLU A 369 28.59 -7.07 9.46
CA GLU A 369 27.80 -6.24 8.53
C GLU A 369 26.58 -5.60 9.20
N GLY A 370 25.84 -6.34 10.02
CA GLY A 370 24.70 -5.82 10.77
C GLY A 370 25.08 -4.70 11.74
N GLU A 371 26.26 -4.79 12.37
CA GLU A 371 26.78 -3.70 13.20
C GLU A 371 27.14 -2.49 12.33
N ALA A 372 27.89 -2.70 11.25
CA ALA A 372 28.30 -1.64 10.33
C ALA A 372 27.09 -0.88 9.75
N ARG A 373 26.07 -1.62 9.31
CA ARG A 373 24.83 -1.06 8.76
C ARG A 373 24.06 -0.25 9.81
N ARG A 374 24.01 -0.70 11.07
CA ARG A 374 23.41 0.09 12.17
C ARG A 374 24.15 1.40 12.39
N GLN A 375 25.48 1.36 12.48
CA GLN A 375 26.31 2.55 12.68
C GLN A 375 26.14 3.57 11.54
N LEU A 376 26.12 3.12 10.28
CA LEU A 376 25.91 3.99 9.12
C LEU A 376 24.47 4.49 8.98
N THR A 377 23.48 3.71 9.40
CA THR A 377 22.09 4.17 9.45
C THR A 377 21.93 5.31 10.46
N GLU A 378 22.58 5.20 11.62
CA GLU A 378 22.58 6.29 12.61
C GLU A 378 23.37 7.51 12.10
N ALA A 379 24.50 7.31 11.42
CA ALA A 379 25.22 8.41 10.77
C ALA A 379 24.35 9.11 9.72
N SER A 380 23.61 8.34 8.91
CA SER A 380 22.66 8.86 7.92
C SER A 380 21.48 9.59 8.57
N ARG A 381 21.09 9.25 9.80
CA ARG A 381 20.04 9.96 10.53
C ARG A 381 20.51 11.34 11.03
N LEU A 382 21.78 11.43 11.42
CA LEU A 382 22.40 12.69 11.84
C LEU A 382 22.78 13.60 10.66
N ALA A 383 22.89 13.03 9.45
CA ALA A 383 23.19 13.71 8.19
C ALA A 383 22.29 13.19 7.06
N ALA A 384 20.97 13.36 7.22
CA ALA A 384 19.93 12.89 6.32
C ALA A 384 19.96 13.60 4.95
N ASP A 385 20.59 14.76 4.88
CA ASP A 385 20.85 15.52 3.66
C ASP A 385 22.18 15.16 2.97
N ASP A 386 22.93 14.18 3.50
CA ASP A 386 24.14 13.63 2.87
C ASP A 386 23.83 12.33 2.11
N ASP A 387 23.57 12.47 0.81
CA ASP A 387 23.30 11.35 -0.11
C ASP A 387 24.45 10.33 -0.19
N ALA A 388 25.69 10.71 0.14
CA ALA A 388 26.83 9.81 0.09
C ALA A 388 26.76 8.76 1.21
N ILE A 389 26.37 9.17 2.41
CA ILE A 389 26.17 8.24 3.54
C ILE A 389 24.99 7.31 3.25
N ALA A 390 23.90 7.84 2.69
CA ALA A 390 22.76 7.02 2.28
C ALA A 390 23.15 5.99 1.20
N ALA A 391 24.04 6.34 0.28
CA ALA A 391 24.58 5.42 -0.72
C ALA A 391 25.51 4.36 -0.10
N GLU A 392 26.30 4.70 0.93
CA GLU A 392 27.11 3.74 1.68
C GLU A 392 26.24 2.69 2.39
N VAL A 393 25.14 3.10 3.05
CA VAL A 393 24.19 2.18 3.69
C VAL A 393 23.65 1.16 2.69
N ARG A 394 23.27 1.62 1.48
CA ARG A 394 22.71 0.74 0.43
C ARG A 394 23.70 -0.31 -0.09
N ARG A 395 25.00 -0.03 -0.02
CA ARG A 395 26.06 -0.96 -0.49
C ARG A 395 26.36 -2.07 0.51
N ILE A 396 26.04 -1.89 1.78
CA ILE A 396 26.32 -2.89 2.81
C ILE A 396 25.23 -3.96 2.77
N PRO A 397 25.58 -5.22 2.45
CA PRO A 397 24.61 -6.31 2.47
C PRO A 397 24.13 -6.57 3.90
N VAL A 398 23.01 -7.27 4.05
CA VAL A 398 22.57 -7.77 5.36
C VAL A 398 23.54 -8.83 5.87
N SER A 399 23.45 -9.14 7.16
CA SER A 399 24.27 -10.19 7.78
C SER A 399 24.04 -11.56 7.13
N PRO A 400 25.04 -12.46 7.11
CA PRO A 400 24.81 -13.86 6.74
C PRO A 400 23.89 -14.56 7.75
N VAL A 401 23.09 -15.51 7.28
CA VAL A 401 22.19 -16.29 8.16
C VAL A 401 22.99 -17.04 9.24
N ALA A 402 22.38 -17.25 10.41
CA ALA A 402 22.97 -18.01 11.50
C ALA A 402 22.59 -19.50 11.44
N GLU A 403 23.41 -20.33 12.08
CA GLU A 403 23.08 -21.74 12.39
C GLU A 403 22.57 -22.54 11.18
N LEU A 404 23.20 -22.34 10.01
CA LEU A 404 22.89 -23.15 8.84
C LEU A 404 23.25 -24.61 9.11
N THR A 405 22.24 -25.47 9.03
CA THR A 405 22.39 -26.92 9.16
C THR A 405 21.93 -27.61 7.88
N ALA A 406 22.57 -28.73 7.55
CA ALA A 406 22.21 -29.61 6.45
C ALA A 406 22.14 -31.04 6.97
N GLN A 407 20.99 -31.69 6.84
CA GLN A 407 20.79 -33.08 7.30
C GLN A 407 19.93 -33.85 6.29
N PRO A 408 20.18 -35.16 6.07
CA PRO A 408 19.29 -35.97 5.26
C PRO A 408 17.87 -35.99 5.84
N GLU A 409 16.86 -35.67 5.03
CA GLU A 409 15.44 -35.77 5.41
C GLU A 409 14.62 -36.32 4.24
N GLY A 410 13.79 -37.32 4.53
CA GLY A 410 13.02 -38.01 3.50
C GLY A 410 13.94 -38.64 2.45
N LEU A 411 13.81 -38.19 1.20
CA LEU A 411 14.67 -38.60 0.08
C LEU A 411 15.65 -37.50 -0.35
N GLY A 412 15.85 -36.45 0.45
CA GLY A 412 16.69 -35.31 0.10
C GLY A 412 17.53 -34.82 1.27
N VAL A 413 17.97 -33.57 1.19
CA VAL A 413 18.68 -32.87 2.26
C VAL A 413 17.85 -31.69 2.73
N ARG A 414 17.48 -31.67 4.01
CA ARG A 414 16.89 -30.48 4.64
C ARG A 414 17.99 -29.51 5.00
N LEU A 415 17.81 -28.28 4.55
CA LEU A 415 18.58 -27.12 4.96
C LEU A 415 17.70 -26.27 5.86
N SER A 416 18.23 -25.84 7.00
CA SER A 416 17.54 -24.90 7.88
C SER A 416 18.53 -23.91 8.48
N TRP A 417 18.10 -22.67 8.63
CA TRP A 417 18.91 -21.58 9.15
C TRP A 417 18.06 -20.61 9.97
N ARG A 418 18.74 -19.73 10.71
CA ARG A 418 18.11 -18.68 11.49
C ARG A 418 18.33 -17.31 10.82
N ALA A 419 17.25 -16.55 10.69
CA ALA A 419 17.31 -15.15 10.29
C ALA A 419 18.04 -14.30 11.34
N GLN A 420 18.80 -13.29 10.90
CA GLN A 420 19.47 -12.36 11.79
C GLN A 420 18.57 -11.18 12.17
N PRO A 421 18.87 -10.43 13.24
CA PRO A 421 18.06 -9.29 13.66
C PRO A 421 17.94 -8.15 12.63
N ASP A 422 18.87 -8.07 11.68
CA ASP A 422 18.87 -7.09 10.58
C ASP A 422 18.14 -7.60 9.33
N HIS A 423 17.46 -8.75 9.40
CA HIS A 423 16.61 -9.26 8.34
C HIS A 423 15.17 -8.77 8.52
N GLY A 424 14.67 -8.01 7.55
CA GLY A 424 13.26 -7.60 7.48
C GLY A 424 12.32 -8.70 6.99
N VAL A 425 11.02 -8.39 6.98
CA VAL A 425 9.97 -9.30 6.45
C VAL A 425 10.15 -9.55 4.94
N SER A 426 10.79 -8.62 4.25
CA SER A 426 11.11 -8.67 2.82
C SER A 426 12.47 -9.31 2.50
N THR A 427 13.25 -9.73 3.50
CA THR A 427 14.56 -10.35 3.25
C THR A 427 14.38 -11.65 2.47
N ARG A 428 15.07 -11.73 1.33
CA ARG A 428 15.13 -12.92 0.49
C ARG A 428 16.35 -13.74 0.83
N TYR A 429 16.17 -15.05 0.85
CA TYR A 429 17.21 -16.05 0.98
C TYR A 429 17.36 -16.77 -0.34
N ARG A 430 18.60 -16.91 -0.82
CA ARG A 430 18.94 -17.80 -1.93
C ARG A 430 19.81 -18.93 -1.43
N VAL A 431 19.38 -20.16 -1.69
CA VAL A 431 20.09 -21.38 -1.35
C VAL A 431 20.76 -21.91 -2.60
N VAL A 432 22.07 -22.07 -2.55
CA VAL A 432 22.88 -22.56 -3.68
C VAL A 432 23.57 -23.87 -3.29
N ARG A 433 23.56 -24.84 -4.20
CA ARG A 433 24.28 -26.12 -4.07
C ARG A 433 25.45 -26.18 -5.04
N ARG A 434 26.57 -26.73 -4.58
CA ARG A 434 27.71 -27.11 -5.42
C ARG A 434 28.25 -28.47 -4.99
N SER A 435 28.62 -29.31 -5.96
CA SER A 435 29.22 -30.62 -5.68
C SER A 435 30.68 -30.48 -5.25
N GLY A 436 31.07 -31.19 -4.18
CA GLY A 436 32.46 -31.31 -3.72
C GLY A 436 33.06 -30.10 -2.99
N ARG A 437 32.42 -28.93 -3.01
CA ARG A 437 32.81 -27.74 -2.24
C ARG A 437 31.60 -26.86 -1.95
N THR A 438 31.74 -25.92 -1.01
CA THR A 438 30.72 -24.90 -0.76
C THR A 438 30.74 -23.80 -1.84
N PRO A 439 29.57 -23.24 -2.22
CA PRO A 439 29.49 -22.04 -3.07
C PRO A 439 30.20 -20.84 -2.44
N GLY A 440 30.86 -20.02 -3.26
CA GLY A 440 31.49 -18.76 -2.84
C GLY A 440 30.59 -17.54 -2.95
N ASP A 441 29.64 -17.54 -3.89
CA ASP A 441 28.68 -16.45 -4.12
C ASP A 441 27.31 -17.00 -4.58
N ALA A 442 26.33 -16.10 -4.66
CA ALA A 442 24.93 -16.42 -4.95
C ALA A 442 24.66 -16.90 -6.40
N ALA A 443 25.68 -16.93 -7.26
CA ALA A 443 25.65 -17.47 -8.63
C ALA A 443 26.55 -18.71 -8.80
N ASP A 444 27.34 -19.07 -7.79
CA ASP A 444 28.32 -20.17 -7.83
C ASP A 444 27.70 -21.55 -7.56
N GLY A 445 26.80 -22.00 -8.44
CA GLY A 445 26.18 -23.33 -8.33
C GLY A 445 24.75 -23.38 -8.82
N ASP A 446 24.06 -24.47 -8.45
CA ASP A 446 22.65 -24.67 -8.75
C ASP A 446 21.81 -23.99 -7.67
N VAL A 447 20.87 -23.13 -8.07
CA VAL A 447 19.91 -22.54 -7.12
C VAL A 447 18.89 -23.60 -6.74
N VAL A 448 18.88 -23.97 -5.46
CA VAL A 448 17.93 -24.94 -4.89
C VAL A 448 16.60 -24.27 -4.62
N ALA A 449 16.64 -23.09 -4.01
CA ALA A 449 15.46 -22.29 -3.71
C ALA A 449 15.80 -20.81 -3.53
N GLU A 450 14.79 -19.98 -3.75
CA GLU A 450 14.82 -18.55 -3.48
C GLU A 450 13.46 -18.10 -2.95
N GLY A 451 13.46 -17.39 -1.83
CA GLY A 451 12.23 -16.94 -1.17
C GLY A 451 12.49 -16.36 0.20
N THR A 452 11.45 -16.24 1.03
CA THR A 452 11.55 -15.70 2.40
C THR A 452 11.58 -16.79 3.47
N GLU A 453 11.41 -18.06 3.08
CA GLU A 453 11.42 -19.20 4.01
C GLU A 453 12.82 -19.44 4.59
N THR A 454 12.88 -19.96 5.81
CA THR A 454 14.14 -20.23 6.54
C THR A 454 14.52 -21.71 6.58
N ALA A 455 13.85 -22.53 5.76
CA ALA A 455 14.16 -23.93 5.57
C ALA A 455 13.78 -24.36 4.15
N VAL A 456 14.49 -25.35 3.61
CA VAL A 456 14.15 -25.98 2.33
C VAL A 456 14.65 -27.41 2.28
N VAL A 457 14.00 -28.26 1.47
CA VAL A 457 14.45 -29.63 1.20
C VAL A 457 14.95 -29.72 -0.25
N ASP A 458 16.22 -30.04 -0.43
CA ASP A 458 16.80 -30.35 -1.73
C ASP A 458 16.62 -31.83 -2.06
N THR A 459 15.71 -32.14 -2.98
CA THR A 459 15.46 -33.51 -3.50
C THR A 459 16.27 -33.83 -4.75
N ALA A 460 16.99 -32.84 -5.29
CA ALA A 460 17.82 -33.00 -6.49
C ALA A 460 19.28 -33.33 -6.16
N ALA A 461 19.69 -33.27 -4.89
CA ALA A 461 21.04 -33.62 -4.47
C ALA A 461 21.42 -35.06 -4.85
N ALA A 462 22.60 -35.24 -5.46
CA ALA A 462 23.12 -36.58 -5.74
C ALA A 462 23.59 -37.25 -4.44
N ALA A 463 23.26 -38.54 -4.26
CA ALA A 463 23.69 -39.29 -3.06
C ALA A 463 25.05 -39.96 -3.25
N GLY A 464 25.72 -40.28 -2.14
CA GLY A 464 27.06 -40.86 -2.14
C GLY A 464 28.19 -39.87 -2.41
N VAL A 465 27.90 -38.56 -2.45
CA VAL A 465 28.89 -37.50 -2.63
C VAL A 465 28.74 -36.41 -1.57
N ALA A 466 29.81 -35.66 -1.33
CA ALA A 466 29.76 -34.46 -0.51
C ALA A 466 29.09 -33.32 -1.32
N ALA A 467 27.99 -32.80 -0.80
CA ALA A 467 27.32 -31.62 -1.32
C ALA A 467 27.61 -30.42 -0.41
N GLY A 468 28.15 -29.36 -1.00
CA GLY A 468 28.30 -28.07 -0.33
C GLY A 468 27.09 -27.19 -0.61
N TYR A 469 26.55 -26.58 0.44
CA TYR A 469 25.46 -25.62 0.37
C TYR A 469 25.92 -24.28 0.92
N ALA A 470 25.37 -23.20 0.36
CA ALA A 470 25.46 -21.88 0.94
C ALA A 470 24.12 -21.16 0.87
N VAL A 471 23.82 -20.38 1.92
CA VAL A 471 22.65 -19.51 1.97
C VAL A 471 23.12 -18.06 1.99
N PHE A 472 22.53 -17.26 1.11
CA PHE A 472 22.78 -15.84 0.94
C PHE A 472 21.51 -15.07 1.29
N ALA A 473 21.63 -13.96 2.00
CA ALA A 473 20.53 -13.09 2.37
C ALA A 473 20.65 -11.74 1.67
N ALA A 474 19.54 -11.18 1.21
CA ALA A 474 19.48 -9.84 0.62
C ALA A 474 18.13 -9.17 0.89
N GLU A 475 18.14 -7.84 1.01
CA GLU A 475 16.92 -7.04 0.90
C GLU A 475 16.43 -7.00 -0.57
N PRO A 476 15.18 -6.58 -0.83
CA PRO A 476 14.74 -6.23 -2.19
C PRO A 476 15.75 -5.26 -2.83
N ASP A 477 16.25 -5.63 -4.01
CA ASP A 477 17.25 -4.89 -4.79
C ASP A 477 18.60 -4.61 -4.08
N GLY A 478 18.86 -5.29 -2.96
CA GLY A 478 20.13 -5.20 -2.22
C GLY A 478 21.19 -6.19 -2.69
N ALA A 479 22.44 -5.95 -2.26
CA ALA A 479 23.53 -6.90 -2.45
C ALA A 479 23.34 -8.15 -1.59
N TRP A 480 23.76 -9.30 -2.11
CA TRP A 480 23.80 -10.56 -1.37
C TRP A 480 24.85 -10.50 -0.25
N SER A 481 24.51 -11.08 0.90
CA SER A 481 25.44 -11.29 2.01
C SER A 481 26.57 -12.24 1.66
N ARG A 482 27.57 -12.35 2.55
CA ARG A 482 28.56 -13.43 2.47
C ARG A 482 27.88 -14.80 2.64
N PRO A 483 28.48 -15.88 2.12
CA PRO A 483 27.90 -17.21 2.27
C PRO A 483 27.90 -17.66 3.74
N ALA A 484 26.74 -18.07 4.25
CA ALA A 484 26.69 -19.05 5.34
C ALA A 484 26.75 -20.43 4.69
N ALA A 485 27.80 -21.21 4.97
CA ALA A 485 28.09 -22.42 4.20
C ALA A 485 28.19 -23.67 5.08
N VAL A 486 27.76 -24.81 4.55
CA VAL A 486 27.83 -26.12 5.21
C VAL A 486 28.06 -27.20 4.14
N SER A 487 28.74 -28.28 4.50
CA SER A 487 28.89 -29.46 3.65
C SER A 487 28.30 -30.67 4.34
N VAL A 488 27.63 -31.54 3.57
CA VAL A 488 27.03 -32.78 4.07
C VAL A 488 27.28 -33.91 3.07
N GLU A 489 27.57 -35.10 3.58
CA GLU A 489 27.57 -36.30 2.75
C GLU A 489 26.12 -36.76 2.56
N VAL A 490 25.65 -36.78 1.31
CA VAL A 490 24.23 -37.04 1.02
C VAL A 490 23.97 -38.54 1.06
N LEU A 491 23.46 -39.02 2.20
CA LEU A 491 23.13 -40.44 2.44
C LEU A 491 21.70 -40.61 2.97
N PRO A 492 20.64 -40.34 2.18
CA PRO A 492 19.27 -40.48 2.65
C PRO A 492 18.96 -41.91 3.13
N PRO A 493 18.34 -42.10 4.31
CA PRO A 493 17.91 -43.42 4.75
C PRO A 493 16.72 -43.91 3.90
N VAL A 494 16.34 -45.18 4.07
CA VAL A 494 15.07 -45.68 3.52
C VAL A 494 13.89 -44.93 4.14
N HIS A 495 12.87 -44.63 3.33
CA HIS A 495 11.74 -43.82 3.75
C HIS A 495 10.41 -44.53 3.49
N ALA A 496 9.35 -44.12 4.21
CA ALA A 496 7.99 -44.66 4.07
C ALA A 496 7.95 -46.21 4.09
N VAL A 497 8.63 -46.82 5.07
CA VAL A 497 8.67 -48.28 5.21
C VAL A 497 7.29 -48.79 5.65
N GLN A 498 6.74 -49.73 4.89
CA GLN A 498 5.48 -50.41 5.17
C GLN A 498 5.75 -51.91 5.29
N ILE A 499 5.28 -52.53 6.36
CA ILE A 499 5.42 -53.97 6.61
C ILE A 499 4.02 -54.57 6.78
N SER A 500 3.79 -55.71 6.15
CA SER A 500 2.52 -56.45 6.19
C SER A 500 2.76 -57.95 6.23
N VAL A 501 1.80 -58.73 6.74
CA VAL A 501 1.83 -60.19 6.68
C VAL A 501 0.89 -60.65 5.58
N ARG A 502 1.41 -61.41 4.61
CA ARG A 502 0.62 -61.99 3.51
C ARG A 502 1.03 -63.44 3.28
N SER A 503 0.04 -64.33 3.22
CA SER A 503 0.22 -65.75 2.86
C SER A 503 1.35 -66.45 3.62
N GLY A 504 1.46 -66.21 4.93
CA GLY A 504 2.51 -66.82 5.77
C GLY A 504 3.93 -66.31 5.49
N ALA A 505 4.09 -65.05 5.08
CA ALA A 505 5.36 -64.34 5.01
C ALA A 505 5.19 -62.88 5.46
N VAL A 506 6.26 -62.30 6.00
CA VAL A 506 6.33 -60.84 6.22
C VAL A 506 6.86 -60.19 4.96
N GLU A 507 6.11 -59.24 4.42
CA GLU A 507 6.47 -58.47 3.24
C GLU A 507 6.66 -57.01 3.62
N GLY A 508 7.84 -56.48 3.30
CA GLY A 508 8.19 -55.08 3.51
C GLY A 508 8.34 -54.34 2.19
N THR A 509 7.90 -53.08 2.14
CA THR A 509 8.11 -52.17 1.01
C THR A 509 8.58 -50.81 1.53
N TRP A 510 9.36 -50.09 0.72
CA TRP A 510 9.90 -48.78 1.09
C TRP A 510 10.13 -47.89 -0.13
N LYS A 511 10.41 -46.62 0.13
CA LYS A 511 10.94 -45.66 -0.85
C LYS A 511 12.43 -45.46 -0.64
N LEU A 512 13.13 -45.24 -1.74
CA LEU A 512 14.59 -45.16 -1.80
C LEU A 512 14.99 -43.95 -2.64
N HIS A 513 16.12 -43.34 -2.32
CA HIS A 513 16.70 -42.31 -3.19
C HIS A 513 17.11 -42.91 -4.54
N ARG A 514 17.07 -42.12 -5.63
CA ARG A 514 17.33 -42.60 -6.99
C ARG A 514 18.74 -43.19 -7.20
N ASP A 515 19.72 -42.69 -6.45
CA ASP A 515 21.14 -43.08 -6.58
C ASP A 515 21.52 -44.27 -5.67
N ALA A 516 20.59 -44.76 -4.85
CA ALA A 516 20.85 -45.92 -4.01
C ALA A 516 20.98 -47.18 -4.88
N ILE A 517 21.95 -48.01 -4.54
CA ILE A 517 22.27 -49.25 -5.28
C ILE A 517 21.53 -50.47 -4.72
N GLY A 518 21.02 -50.39 -3.49
CA GLY A 518 20.25 -51.44 -2.84
C GLY A 518 19.96 -51.14 -1.37
N VAL A 519 19.38 -52.11 -0.68
CA VAL A 519 19.11 -52.07 0.76
C VAL A 519 19.55 -53.37 1.39
N ASP A 520 20.27 -53.28 2.50
CA ASP A 520 20.52 -54.41 3.37
C ASP A 520 19.36 -54.52 4.36
N VAL A 521 18.70 -55.67 4.41
CA VAL A 521 17.62 -55.95 5.36
C VAL A 521 18.09 -57.01 6.34
N VAL A 522 18.06 -56.68 7.62
CA VAL A 522 18.42 -57.60 8.71
C VAL A 522 17.23 -57.72 9.66
N ARG A 523 16.70 -58.93 9.82
CA ARG A 523 15.76 -59.22 10.90
C ARG A 523 16.56 -59.43 12.19
N ARG A 524 16.25 -58.67 13.23
CA ARG A 524 16.69 -58.98 14.59
C ARG A 524 15.62 -59.76 15.34
N ASP A 525 16.01 -60.93 15.80
CA ASP A 525 15.31 -61.75 16.77
C ASP A 525 16.16 -61.91 18.05
N GLU A 526 15.70 -62.70 19.01
CA GLU A 526 16.41 -62.96 20.28
C GLU A 526 17.76 -63.69 20.08
N SER A 527 17.96 -64.32 18.90
CA SER A 527 19.13 -65.13 18.58
C SER A 527 20.23 -64.36 17.85
N GLY A 528 19.93 -63.16 17.33
CA GLY A 528 20.87 -62.31 16.62
C GLY A 528 20.27 -61.62 15.39
N GLY A 529 21.14 -61.16 14.49
CA GLY A 529 20.73 -60.55 13.21
C GLY A 529 20.76 -61.57 12.07
N VAL A 530 19.60 -61.85 11.48
CA VAL A 530 19.43 -62.73 10.32
C VAL A 530 19.25 -61.89 9.05
N PRO A 531 20.14 -62.01 8.03
CA PRO A 531 19.97 -61.32 6.76
C PRO A 531 18.73 -61.81 6.01
N VAL A 532 17.94 -60.88 5.46
CA VAL A 532 16.74 -61.17 4.67
C VAL A 532 16.99 -60.77 3.22
N SER A 533 16.69 -61.67 2.29
CA SER A 533 16.85 -61.39 0.86
C SER A 533 15.84 -60.35 0.39
N THR A 534 16.33 -59.33 -0.31
CA THR A 534 15.48 -58.32 -0.95
C THR A 534 14.95 -58.82 -2.29
N SER A 535 13.71 -58.43 -2.62
CA SER A 535 13.06 -58.73 -3.89
C SER A 535 13.07 -57.46 -4.75
N GLY A 536 14.13 -57.27 -5.53
CA GLY A 536 14.36 -56.01 -6.25
C GLY A 536 14.89 -54.90 -5.34
N ARG A 537 14.63 -53.64 -5.68
CA ARG A 537 15.24 -52.47 -5.00
C ARG A 537 14.44 -51.93 -3.80
N ASN A 538 13.16 -52.24 -3.71
CA ASN A 538 12.21 -51.54 -2.83
C ASN A 538 11.29 -52.47 -2.02
N SER A 539 11.55 -53.78 -2.01
CA SER A 539 10.79 -54.72 -1.20
C SER A 539 11.62 -55.90 -0.70
N PHE A 540 11.14 -56.55 0.35
CA PHE A 540 11.63 -57.85 0.80
C PHE A 540 10.45 -58.76 1.11
N ARG A 541 10.72 -60.07 1.11
CA ARG A 541 9.80 -61.09 1.60
C ARG A 541 10.55 -62.03 2.52
N ASP A 542 10.15 -62.08 3.79
CA ASP A 542 10.67 -62.98 4.80
C ASP A 542 9.66 -64.08 5.10
N SER A 543 9.90 -65.27 4.56
CA SER A 543 9.13 -66.49 4.84
C SER A 543 9.70 -67.33 5.98
N THR A 544 10.79 -66.88 6.61
CA THR A 544 11.50 -67.62 7.66
C THR A 544 11.17 -67.12 9.07
N VAL A 545 10.36 -66.07 9.15
CA VAL A 545 9.95 -65.46 10.42
C VAL A 545 8.93 -66.33 11.15
N ASP A 546 9.16 -66.52 12.45
CA ASP A 546 8.14 -67.08 13.34
C ASP A 546 7.11 -65.99 13.67
N PHE A 547 5.89 -66.16 13.18
CA PHE A 547 4.79 -65.22 13.39
C PHE A 547 4.31 -65.12 14.84
N LYS A 548 4.85 -65.95 15.76
CA LYS A 548 4.52 -65.91 17.19
C LYS A 548 5.38 -64.92 17.98
N LEU A 549 6.48 -64.43 17.41
CA LEU A 549 7.45 -63.58 18.10
C LEU A 549 7.49 -62.16 17.49
N ASP A 550 7.71 -61.17 18.35
CA ASP A 550 8.00 -59.80 17.93
C ASP A 550 9.37 -59.78 17.24
N CYS A 551 9.46 -59.20 16.04
CA CYS A 551 10.73 -59.03 15.34
C CYS A 551 10.94 -57.57 14.94
N THR A 552 12.21 -57.16 14.81
CA THR A 552 12.56 -55.82 14.32
C THR A 552 13.36 -55.95 13.05
N TYR A 553 12.91 -55.31 11.97
CA TYR A 553 13.67 -55.23 10.73
C TYR A 553 14.52 -53.97 10.74
N LEU A 554 15.82 -54.11 10.52
CA LEU A 554 16.75 -53.03 10.26
C LEU A 554 16.97 -52.94 8.75
N LEU A 555 16.63 -51.79 8.18
CA LEU A 555 16.77 -51.52 6.76
C LEU A 555 17.84 -50.45 6.56
N THR A 556 18.89 -50.77 5.81
CA THR A 556 20.05 -49.89 5.60
C THR A 556 20.25 -49.64 4.11
N ALA A 557 20.05 -48.40 3.65
CA ALA A 557 20.29 -48.04 2.26
C ALA A 557 21.79 -48.05 1.94
N ARG A 558 22.15 -48.56 0.76
CA ARG A 558 23.52 -48.58 0.24
C ARG A 558 23.66 -47.62 -0.94
N TYR A 559 24.78 -46.91 -0.95
CA TYR A 559 25.15 -45.94 -1.98
C TYR A 559 26.57 -46.21 -2.48
N ARG A 560 26.89 -45.69 -3.66
CA ARG A 560 28.24 -45.74 -4.22
C ARG A 560 28.86 -44.34 -4.22
N ARG A 561 30.05 -44.23 -3.65
CA ARG A 561 30.84 -42.99 -3.66
C ARG A 561 31.49 -42.76 -5.02
N ALA A 562 31.96 -41.53 -5.24
CA ALA A 562 32.67 -41.16 -6.47
C ALA A 562 33.95 -41.97 -6.70
N ASP A 563 34.60 -42.45 -5.63
CA ASP A 563 35.77 -43.34 -5.67
C ASP A 563 35.42 -44.82 -5.93
N GLY A 564 34.14 -45.13 -6.10
CA GLY A 564 33.61 -46.47 -6.34
C GLY A 564 33.31 -47.27 -5.07
N THR A 565 33.68 -46.78 -3.88
CA THR A 565 33.43 -47.49 -2.62
C THR A 565 31.95 -47.49 -2.24
N GLU A 566 31.48 -48.56 -1.58
CA GLU A 566 30.11 -48.62 -1.06
C GLU A 566 30.04 -48.01 0.34
N VAL A 567 29.03 -47.18 0.57
CA VAL A 567 28.74 -46.55 1.85
C VAL A 567 27.30 -46.83 2.26
N ARG A 568 27.07 -46.96 3.57
CA ARG A 568 25.76 -47.24 4.16
C ARG A 568 25.19 -45.98 4.79
N ALA A 569 23.91 -45.73 4.57
CA ALA A 569 23.16 -44.71 5.31
C ALA A 569 22.84 -45.17 6.74
N GLU A 570 22.21 -44.29 7.51
CA GLU A 570 21.63 -44.66 8.79
C GLU A 570 20.56 -45.76 8.61
N SER A 571 20.51 -46.69 9.58
CA SER A 571 19.59 -47.82 9.54
C SER A 571 18.25 -47.45 10.17
N ILE A 572 17.15 -47.76 9.47
CA ILE A 572 15.80 -47.58 10.01
C ILE A 572 15.34 -48.88 10.64
N ALA A 573 15.00 -48.82 11.93
CA ALA A 573 14.43 -49.94 12.67
C ALA A 573 12.90 -49.89 12.62
N VAL A 574 12.27 -50.92 12.04
CA VAL A 574 10.81 -51.07 12.03
C VAL A 574 10.45 -52.30 12.84
N ARG A 575 9.80 -52.06 13.98
CA ARG A 575 9.26 -53.14 14.82
C ARG A 575 8.00 -53.69 14.18
N HIS A 576 7.96 -55.00 13.99
CA HIS A 576 6.79 -55.72 13.52
C HIS A 576 6.28 -56.69 14.59
N ARG A 577 4.97 -56.61 14.84
CA ARG A 577 4.20 -57.60 15.61
C ARG A 577 3.41 -58.44 14.62
N ALA A 578 3.91 -59.63 14.32
CA ALA A 578 3.12 -60.57 13.54
C ALA A 578 1.98 -61.10 14.43
N ARG A 579 0.74 -60.85 14.03
CA ARG A 579 -0.42 -61.61 14.52
C ARG A 579 -1.18 -62.07 13.29
N VAL A 580 -1.02 -63.35 12.93
CA VAL A 580 -1.86 -63.97 11.92
C VAL A 580 -3.19 -64.29 12.58
N VAL A 581 -4.24 -63.56 12.23
CA VAL A 581 -5.62 -64.01 12.47
C VAL A 581 -6.05 -64.76 11.21
N PRO A 582 -6.44 -66.04 11.29
CA PRO A 582 -6.96 -66.76 10.13
C PRO A 582 -8.29 -66.13 9.71
N THR A 583 -8.31 -65.41 8.57
CA THR A 583 -9.55 -64.90 7.98
C THR A 583 -10.25 -66.01 7.19
N LEU A 584 -11.54 -66.24 7.45
CA LEU A 584 -12.37 -67.19 6.70
C LEU A 584 -12.57 -66.72 5.24
N PRO A 585 -12.81 -67.61 4.27
CA PRO A 585 -13.21 -67.21 2.92
C PRO A 585 -14.56 -66.46 2.91
N PRO A 586 -14.75 -65.43 2.06
CA PRO A 586 -16.02 -64.73 1.91
C PRO A 586 -17.07 -65.58 1.18
N VAL A 587 -18.35 -65.25 1.34
CA VAL A 587 -19.42 -65.84 0.51
C VAL A 587 -19.24 -65.44 -0.96
N THR A 588 -19.71 -66.27 -1.88
CA THR A 588 -19.60 -66.00 -3.33
C THR A 588 -20.98 -66.01 -3.98
N SER A 589 -21.10 -65.45 -5.18
CA SER A 589 -22.39 -65.38 -5.93
C SER A 589 -23.52 -64.76 -5.10
N LEU A 590 -23.23 -63.67 -4.38
CA LEU A 590 -24.23 -62.92 -3.62
C LEU A 590 -25.17 -62.17 -4.59
N GLU A 591 -26.45 -62.52 -4.54
CA GLU A 591 -27.53 -61.93 -5.32
C GLU A 591 -28.67 -61.48 -4.39
N GLY A 592 -29.47 -60.52 -4.84
CA GLY A 592 -30.63 -60.03 -4.12
C GLY A 592 -31.80 -59.80 -5.08
N ARG A 593 -32.99 -60.28 -4.70
CA ARG A 593 -34.23 -60.14 -5.48
C ARG A 593 -35.34 -59.61 -4.61
N HIS A 594 -36.05 -58.60 -5.10
CA HIS A 594 -37.22 -58.05 -4.41
C HIS A 594 -38.40 -59.02 -4.47
N PHE A 595 -39.05 -59.21 -3.32
CA PHE A 595 -40.27 -59.98 -3.17
C PHE A 595 -41.26 -59.19 -2.30
N GLY A 596 -42.07 -58.35 -2.93
CA GLY A 596 -42.94 -57.41 -2.22
C GLY A 596 -42.12 -56.36 -1.45
N ARG A 597 -42.24 -56.35 -0.11
CA ARG A 597 -41.53 -55.42 0.78
C ARG A 597 -40.22 -55.98 1.34
N GLU A 598 -39.85 -57.21 0.96
CA GLU A 598 -38.63 -57.89 1.41
C GLU A 598 -37.62 -58.00 0.28
N LEU A 599 -36.34 -57.86 0.60
CA LEU A 599 -35.23 -58.26 -0.26
C LEU A 599 -34.79 -59.67 0.14
N VAL A 600 -34.92 -60.62 -0.78
CA VAL A 600 -34.43 -62.00 -0.60
C VAL A 600 -33.02 -62.10 -1.15
N LEU A 601 -32.07 -62.37 -0.26
CA LEU A 601 -30.66 -62.51 -0.55
C LEU A 601 -30.28 -63.98 -0.69
N SER A 602 -29.47 -64.28 -1.70
CA SER A 602 -28.94 -65.61 -1.93
C SER A 602 -27.45 -65.59 -2.20
N TRP A 603 -26.71 -66.57 -1.69
CA TRP A 603 -25.27 -66.74 -1.95
C TRP A 603 -24.85 -68.21 -1.86
N VAL A 604 -23.62 -68.46 -2.35
CA VAL A 604 -22.91 -69.73 -2.19
C VAL A 604 -22.03 -69.66 -0.93
N TRP A 605 -22.28 -70.60 -0.02
CA TRP A 605 -21.57 -70.75 1.24
C TRP A 605 -20.16 -71.32 1.03
N PRO A 606 -19.11 -70.78 1.67
CA PRO A 606 -17.79 -71.40 1.67
C PRO A 606 -17.81 -72.80 2.32
N ASP A 607 -16.87 -73.64 1.92
CA ASP A 607 -16.74 -74.99 2.46
C ASP A 607 -16.50 -74.97 3.97
N GLY A 608 -17.24 -75.82 4.69
CA GLY A 608 -17.15 -75.93 6.15
C GLY A 608 -17.84 -74.82 6.96
N VAL A 609 -18.26 -73.71 6.34
CA VAL A 609 -18.95 -72.62 7.04
C VAL A 609 -20.43 -72.96 7.27
N ARG A 610 -20.89 -72.72 8.50
CA ARG A 610 -22.27 -73.03 8.94
C ARG A 610 -23.06 -71.81 9.40
N MET A 611 -22.43 -70.65 9.54
CA MET A 611 -23.07 -69.43 10.03
C MET A 611 -22.62 -68.21 9.23
N ALA A 612 -23.53 -67.27 9.03
CA ALA A 612 -23.24 -65.99 8.39
C ALA A 612 -23.92 -64.86 9.18
N GLU A 613 -23.34 -63.68 9.09
CA GLU A 613 -23.94 -62.43 9.54
C GLU A 613 -24.21 -61.57 8.31
N VAL A 614 -25.48 -61.21 8.13
CA VAL A 614 -25.95 -60.32 7.07
C VAL A 614 -26.23 -58.98 7.73
N SER A 615 -25.54 -57.93 7.30
CA SER A 615 -25.87 -56.56 7.69
C SER A 615 -26.34 -55.77 6.48
N TRP A 616 -27.25 -54.83 6.71
CA TRP A 616 -27.79 -53.98 5.66
C TRP A 616 -27.95 -52.55 6.15
N ASP A 617 -27.88 -51.66 5.18
CA ASP A 617 -28.06 -50.23 5.34
C ASP A 617 -28.91 -49.74 4.17
N ASN A 618 -30.07 -49.18 4.47
CA ASN A 618 -30.91 -48.47 3.52
C ASN A 618 -31.38 -47.16 4.16
N ALA A 619 -32.01 -46.30 3.36
CA ALA A 619 -32.41 -44.98 3.85
C ALA A 619 -33.34 -45.06 5.08
N SER A 620 -34.23 -46.05 5.13
CA SER A 620 -35.27 -46.16 6.16
C SER A 620 -34.85 -46.96 7.40
N ASP A 621 -33.90 -47.88 7.26
CA ASP A 621 -33.54 -48.86 8.28
C ASP A 621 -32.11 -49.41 8.06
N SER A 622 -31.46 -49.76 9.16
CA SER A 622 -30.17 -50.46 9.16
C SER A 622 -30.24 -51.58 10.18
N GLY A 623 -29.75 -52.76 9.81
CA GLY A 623 -29.87 -53.93 10.66
C GLY A 623 -28.77 -54.95 10.45
N SER A 624 -28.71 -55.90 11.37
CA SER A 624 -27.87 -57.08 11.26
C SER A 624 -28.64 -58.31 11.69
N ARG A 625 -28.45 -59.40 10.96
CA ARG A 625 -29.06 -60.70 11.22
C ARG A 625 -28.01 -61.79 11.10
N ARG A 626 -27.84 -62.56 12.16
CA ARG A 626 -27.09 -63.81 12.13
C ARG A 626 -28.02 -64.96 11.79
N LEU A 627 -27.57 -65.83 10.90
CA LEU A 627 -28.32 -67.02 10.51
C LEU A 627 -27.40 -68.21 10.25
N THR A 628 -27.90 -69.39 10.56
CA THR A 628 -27.23 -70.64 10.21
C THR A 628 -27.54 -71.04 8.77
N ARG A 629 -26.69 -71.88 8.18
CA ARG A 629 -26.91 -72.45 6.85
C ARG A 629 -28.23 -73.23 6.76
N GLN A 630 -28.66 -73.85 7.87
CA GLN A 630 -29.95 -74.54 7.94
C GLN A 630 -31.11 -73.55 7.87
N GLN A 631 -31.10 -72.47 8.69
CA GLN A 631 -32.11 -71.42 8.64
C GLN A 631 -32.21 -70.76 7.26
N TYR A 632 -31.06 -70.49 6.62
CA TYR A 632 -31.00 -69.97 5.25
C TYR A 632 -31.69 -70.90 4.24
N GLN A 633 -31.52 -72.22 4.39
CA GLN A 633 -32.15 -73.21 3.51
C GLN A 633 -33.65 -73.33 3.76
N ASP A 634 -34.06 -73.34 5.03
CA ASP A 634 -35.47 -73.44 5.44
C ASP A 634 -36.29 -72.21 4.98
N GLU A 635 -35.68 -71.02 4.97
CA GLU A 635 -36.32 -69.76 4.55
C GLU A 635 -36.22 -69.48 3.04
N GLY A 636 -35.46 -70.31 2.29
CA GLY A 636 -35.21 -70.14 0.86
C GLY A 636 -34.30 -68.96 0.51
N GLY A 637 -33.43 -68.55 1.42
CA GLY A 637 -32.59 -67.35 1.33
C GLY A 637 -32.58 -66.55 2.65
N CYS A 638 -31.83 -65.44 2.70
CA CYS A 638 -31.93 -64.49 3.80
C CYS A 638 -32.86 -63.33 3.42
N ARG A 639 -33.91 -63.13 4.21
CA ARG A 639 -34.89 -62.05 3.98
C ARG A 639 -34.56 -60.86 4.88
N ILE A 640 -34.49 -59.67 4.28
CA ILE A 640 -34.32 -58.39 4.97
C ILE A 640 -35.35 -57.38 4.47
N GLY A 641 -35.66 -56.37 5.28
CA GLY A 641 -36.55 -55.27 4.86
C GLY A 641 -35.89 -54.42 3.77
N ALA A 642 -36.58 -54.21 2.66
CA ALA A 642 -36.14 -53.29 1.61
C ALA A 642 -36.79 -51.92 1.83
N GLY A 643 -36.01 -50.92 2.20
CA GLY A 643 -36.44 -49.52 2.22
C GLY A 643 -36.56 -48.93 0.80
N PRO A 644 -37.15 -47.75 0.63
CA PRO A 644 -37.09 -47.04 -0.64
C PRO A 644 -35.63 -46.69 -1.00
N GLY A 645 -35.29 -46.77 -2.29
CA GLY A 645 -33.94 -46.46 -2.77
C GLY A 645 -32.93 -47.61 -2.65
N GLU A 646 -31.65 -47.28 -2.62
CA GLU A 646 -30.56 -48.26 -2.61
C GLU A 646 -30.41 -48.93 -1.24
N THR A 647 -30.44 -50.27 -1.22
CA THR A 647 -30.10 -51.07 -0.04
C THR A 647 -28.72 -51.67 -0.25
N ARG A 648 -27.78 -51.33 0.64
CA ARG A 648 -26.44 -51.92 0.69
C ARG A 648 -26.42 -53.07 1.67
N VAL A 649 -25.91 -54.20 1.23
CA VAL A 649 -25.88 -55.46 1.97
C VAL A 649 -24.46 -55.96 2.08
N ARG A 650 -24.11 -56.46 3.26
CA ARG A 650 -22.84 -57.14 3.55
C ARG A 650 -23.11 -58.49 4.17
N VAL A 651 -22.45 -59.53 3.66
CA VAL A 651 -22.54 -60.89 4.18
C VAL A 651 -21.17 -61.39 4.61
N VAL A 652 -21.03 -61.70 5.89
CA VAL A 652 -19.79 -62.19 6.51
C VAL A 652 -19.99 -63.63 6.93
N SER A 653 -19.07 -64.51 6.53
CA SER A 653 -19.01 -65.89 7.02
C SER A 653 -18.46 -65.92 8.45
N ILE A 654 -19.09 -66.72 9.30
CA ILE A 654 -18.69 -66.90 10.71
C ILE A 654 -18.41 -68.38 10.97
N ALA A 655 -17.28 -68.64 11.64
CA ALA A 655 -16.96 -69.95 12.21
C ALA A 655 -16.53 -69.78 13.67
N THR A 656 -17.08 -70.60 14.55
CA THR A 656 -16.71 -70.64 15.96
C THR A 656 -15.76 -71.81 16.19
N SER A 657 -14.64 -71.55 16.86
CA SER A 657 -13.64 -72.55 17.27
C SER A 657 -13.23 -72.31 18.73
N ASP A 658 -12.41 -73.20 19.30
CA ASP A 658 -11.88 -73.05 20.66
C ASP A 658 -11.07 -71.75 20.85
N ASP A 659 -10.51 -71.20 19.76
CA ASP A 659 -9.79 -69.92 19.72
C ASP A 659 -10.70 -68.68 19.55
N GLY A 660 -12.03 -68.88 19.55
CA GLY A 660 -13.03 -67.81 19.41
C GLY A 660 -13.74 -67.76 18.04
N GLU A 661 -14.43 -66.65 17.80
CA GLU A 661 -15.20 -66.38 16.57
C GLU A 661 -14.28 -65.82 15.48
N HIS A 662 -14.18 -66.52 14.36
CA HIS A 662 -13.47 -66.08 13.16
C HIS A 662 -14.45 -65.52 12.14
N ARG A 663 -14.02 -64.50 11.40
CA ARG A 663 -14.84 -63.79 10.41
C ARG A 663 -14.14 -63.72 9.05
N SER A 664 -14.91 -63.75 7.97
CA SER A 664 -14.39 -63.48 6.63
C SER A 664 -14.38 -61.99 6.30
N ASN A 665 -13.76 -61.63 5.18
CA ASN A 665 -14.10 -60.36 4.51
C ASN A 665 -15.59 -60.39 4.07
N PRO A 666 -16.27 -59.24 4.01
CA PRO A 666 -17.67 -59.20 3.58
C PRO A 666 -17.82 -59.42 2.07
N GLY A 667 -18.80 -60.21 1.67
CA GLY A 667 -19.39 -60.12 0.34
C GLY A 667 -20.38 -58.95 0.31
N GLU A 668 -20.25 -58.03 -0.63
CA GLU A 668 -21.07 -56.82 -0.70
C GLU A 668 -22.00 -56.85 -1.92
N LEU A 669 -23.22 -56.32 -1.75
CA LEU A 669 -24.23 -56.19 -2.80
C LEU A 669 -25.01 -54.89 -2.59
N SER A 670 -25.29 -54.15 -3.67
CA SER A 670 -26.20 -53.01 -3.64
C SER A 670 -27.39 -53.28 -4.55
N VAL A 671 -28.60 -53.14 -4.03
CA VAL A 671 -29.84 -53.40 -4.78
C VAL A 671 -30.76 -52.18 -4.68
N SER A 672 -31.14 -51.60 -5.81
CA SER A 672 -32.13 -50.51 -5.85
C SER A 672 -33.55 -51.04 -5.64
N GLY A 673 -34.29 -50.44 -4.71
CA GLY A 673 -35.73 -50.63 -4.52
C GLY A 673 -36.57 -49.82 -5.53
N PRO A 674 -37.88 -50.12 -5.65
CA PRO A 674 -38.80 -49.27 -6.40
C PRO A 674 -38.90 -47.88 -5.76
N PRO A 675 -39.18 -46.81 -6.54
CA PRO A 675 -39.29 -45.47 -6.00
C PRO A 675 -40.53 -45.33 -5.11
N ALA A 676 -40.42 -44.56 -4.03
CA ALA A 676 -41.56 -44.22 -3.18
C ALA A 676 -42.49 -43.24 -3.91
N GLN A 677 -43.81 -43.44 -3.81
CA GLN A 677 -44.82 -42.54 -4.38
C GLN A 677 -45.23 -41.50 -3.33
N VAL A 678 -44.78 -40.26 -3.52
CA VAL A 678 -45.14 -39.13 -2.66
C VAL A 678 -46.24 -38.32 -3.33
N GLY A 679 -47.44 -38.35 -2.78
CA GLY A 679 -48.55 -37.46 -3.17
C GLY A 679 -48.57 -36.20 -2.32
N TYR A 680 -49.19 -35.13 -2.84
CA TYR A 680 -49.47 -33.94 -2.03
C TYR A 680 -50.81 -33.30 -2.34
N GLN A 681 -51.39 -32.60 -1.36
CA GLN A 681 -52.61 -31.81 -1.51
C GLN A 681 -52.32 -30.33 -1.24
N VAL A 682 -53.05 -29.43 -1.91
CA VAL A 682 -52.89 -27.97 -1.73
C VAL A 682 -54.21 -27.35 -1.29
N GLU A 683 -54.24 -26.81 -0.08
CA GLU A 683 -55.36 -26.08 0.50
C GLU A 683 -55.03 -24.59 0.64
N ARG A 684 -55.83 -23.71 0.03
CA ARG A 684 -55.60 -22.26 0.09
C ARG A 684 -56.29 -21.67 1.32
N ARG A 685 -55.57 -20.85 2.08
CA ARG A 685 -56.10 -20.11 3.22
C ARG A 685 -56.16 -18.62 2.88
N ASN A 686 -57.36 -18.10 2.64
CA ASN A 686 -57.58 -16.68 2.48
C ASN A 686 -57.82 -16.04 3.85
N ARG A 687 -57.02 -15.04 4.21
CA ARG A 687 -57.25 -14.20 5.40
C ARG A 687 -57.89 -12.87 4.97
N LEU A 688 -58.86 -12.39 5.74
CA LEU A 688 -59.57 -11.12 5.50
C LEU A 688 -58.64 -9.90 5.59
N PHE A 689 -57.54 -10.00 6.34
CA PHE A 689 -56.43 -9.04 6.36
C PHE A 689 -55.11 -9.80 6.46
N GLY A 690 -54.20 -9.65 5.48
CA GLY A 690 -52.88 -10.32 5.43
C GLY A 690 -52.56 -11.01 4.09
N PRO A 691 -51.31 -11.43 3.84
CA PRO A 691 -50.95 -12.17 2.63
C PRO A 691 -51.64 -13.53 2.57
N SER A 692 -52.11 -13.93 1.38
CA SER A 692 -52.69 -15.25 1.14
C SER A 692 -51.63 -16.34 1.32
N SER A 693 -51.98 -17.47 1.92
CA SER A 693 -51.08 -18.61 2.06
C SER A 693 -51.72 -19.90 1.52
N ALA A 694 -50.87 -20.87 1.19
CA ALA A 694 -51.27 -22.24 0.89
C ALA A 694 -50.68 -23.19 1.94
N ARG A 695 -51.51 -24.13 2.37
CA ARG A 695 -51.13 -25.29 3.16
C ARG A 695 -50.97 -26.47 2.19
N ILE A 696 -49.81 -27.09 2.22
CA ILE A 696 -49.45 -28.24 1.41
C ILE A 696 -49.26 -29.42 2.34
N VAL A 697 -49.95 -30.53 2.09
CA VAL A 697 -49.83 -31.76 2.89
C VAL A 697 -49.24 -32.85 2.01
N LEU A 698 -48.05 -33.33 2.36
CA LEU A 698 -47.35 -34.43 1.68
C LEU A 698 -47.68 -35.76 2.36
N THR A 699 -47.88 -36.82 1.58
CA THR A 699 -48.14 -38.19 2.04
C THR A 699 -47.36 -39.16 1.17
N SER A 700 -46.82 -40.23 1.76
CA SER A 700 -46.05 -41.25 1.04
C SER A 700 -46.65 -42.65 1.24
N ASP A 701 -46.50 -43.53 0.26
CA ASP A 701 -46.85 -44.96 0.35
C ASP A 701 -45.83 -45.80 1.14
N LEU A 702 -44.59 -45.31 1.21
CA LEU A 702 -43.47 -45.86 1.98
C LEU A 702 -42.85 -44.78 2.88
N PRO A 703 -42.35 -45.12 4.08
CA PRO A 703 -41.60 -44.16 4.91
C PRO A 703 -40.42 -43.56 4.14
N VAL A 704 -40.41 -42.23 3.97
CA VAL A 704 -39.32 -41.53 3.29
C VAL A 704 -38.50 -40.73 4.31
N PRO A 705 -37.29 -41.18 4.64
CA PRO A 705 -36.46 -40.57 5.69
C PRO A 705 -35.97 -39.16 5.30
N GLU A 706 -35.67 -38.95 4.02
CA GLU A 706 -35.16 -37.68 3.48
C GLU A 706 -35.80 -37.37 2.12
N CYS A 707 -36.74 -36.43 2.10
CA CYS A 707 -37.37 -35.92 0.89
C CYS A 707 -37.08 -34.43 0.75
N GLU A 708 -36.16 -34.04 -0.12
CA GLU A 708 -35.96 -32.62 -0.44
C GLU A 708 -37.11 -32.12 -1.30
N VAL A 709 -37.99 -31.31 -0.71
CA VAL A 709 -39.18 -30.76 -1.38
C VAL A 709 -38.94 -29.31 -1.74
N LEU A 710 -39.16 -28.97 -3.00
CA LEU A 710 -39.19 -27.62 -3.52
C LEU A 710 -40.63 -27.23 -3.86
N VAL A 711 -41.12 -26.13 -3.31
CA VAL A 711 -42.43 -25.57 -3.70
C VAL A 711 -42.17 -24.39 -4.62
N VAL A 712 -42.72 -24.44 -5.82
CA VAL A 712 -42.46 -23.49 -6.89
C VAL A 712 -43.72 -22.73 -7.25
N VAL A 713 -43.57 -21.41 -7.29
CA VAL A 713 -44.58 -20.46 -7.76
C VAL A 713 -44.18 -19.91 -9.11
N ALA A 714 -44.95 -20.22 -10.16
CA ALA A 714 -44.67 -19.75 -11.52
C ALA A 714 -45.80 -18.83 -12.03
N PRO A 715 -45.53 -17.56 -12.39
CA PRO A 715 -46.54 -16.66 -12.94
C PRO A 715 -46.94 -17.06 -14.37
N GLY A 716 -48.19 -16.81 -14.75
CA GLY A 716 -48.67 -16.96 -16.13
C GLY A 716 -49.59 -18.16 -16.37
N ARG A 717 -49.67 -18.59 -17.64
CA ARG A 717 -50.68 -19.57 -18.09
C ARG A 717 -50.19 -21.02 -18.12
N VAL A 718 -48.88 -21.23 -18.16
CA VAL A 718 -48.24 -22.54 -18.34
C VAL A 718 -47.80 -23.10 -16.98
N MET A 719 -48.09 -24.38 -16.75
CA MET A 719 -47.68 -25.08 -15.53
C MET A 719 -46.16 -25.30 -15.53
N PRO A 720 -45.43 -25.04 -14.43
CA PRO A 720 -44.00 -25.27 -14.36
C PRO A 720 -43.70 -26.77 -14.50
N LEU A 721 -42.74 -27.13 -15.36
CA LEU A 721 -42.31 -28.51 -15.62
C LEU A 721 -41.05 -28.88 -14.83
N ARG A 722 -40.27 -27.89 -14.41
CA ARG A 722 -39.06 -28.04 -13.57
C ARG A 722 -38.96 -26.89 -12.55
N PRO A 723 -38.12 -27.04 -11.50
CA PRO A 723 -37.99 -26.01 -10.47
C PRO A 723 -37.61 -24.62 -10.99
N ASP A 724 -36.79 -24.56 -12.03
CA ASP A 724 -36.30 -23.30 -12.62
C ASP A 724 -37.36 -22.54 -13.44
N ASP A 725 -38.51 -23.14 -13.72
CA ASP A 725 -39.60 -22.48 -14.47
C ASP A 725 -40.38 -21.45 -13.61
N GLY A 726 -40.03 -21.30 -12.33
CA GLY A 726 -40.69 -20.38 -11.41
C GLY A 726 -39.81 -19.98 -10.23
N ASN A 727 -40.42 -19.30 -9.25
CA ASN A 727 -39.76 -18.91 -8.01
C ASN A 727 -39.94 -20.00 -6.95
N VAL A 728 -38.85 -20.55 -6.42
CA VAL A 728 -38.88 -21.49 -5.29
C VAL A 728 -39.24 -20.72 -4.02
N VAL A 729 -40.43 -20.96 -3.48
CA VAL A 729 -40.94 -20.32 -2.25
C VAL A 729 -40.70 -21.15 -1.00
N HIS A 730 -40.35 -22.43 -1.17
CA HIS A 730 -39.93 -23.32 -0.08
C HIS A 730 -38.92 -24.33 -0.62
N ARG A 731 -37.87 -24.59 0.14
CA ARG A 731 -36.91 -25.67 -0.09
C ARG A 731 -36.48 -26.21 1.27
N ALA A 732 -36.79 -27.46 1.55
CA ALA A 732 -36.32 -28.14 2.76
C ALA A 732 -36.41 -29.66 2.61
N VAL A 733 -35.58 -30.37 3.37
CA VAL A 733 -35.63 -31.83 3.50
C VAL A 733 -36.65 -32.20 4.57
N HIS A 734 -37.56 -33.12 4.24
CA HIS A 734 -38.61 -33.61 5.13
C HIS A 734 -38.53 -35.12 5.28
N ARG A 735 -38.78 -35.60 6.50
CA ARG A 735 -39.06 -37.00 6.77
C ARG A 735 -40.57 -37.24 6.66
N ILE A 736 -40.99 -38.11 5.76
CA ILE A 736 -42.40 -38.43 5.46
C ILE A 736 -42.68 -39.86 5.94
N ASP A 737 -42.77 -40.03 7.25
CA ASP A 737 -43.35 -41.23 7.88
C ASP A 737 -44.85 -41.04 8.16
N ASP A 738 -45.23 -39.80 8.45
CA ASP A 738 -46.58 -39.29 8.67
C ASP A 738 -46.83 -38.10 7.72
N PRO A 739 -48.10 -37.66 7.53
CA PRO A 739 -48.39 -36.52 6.67
C PRO A 739 -47.64 -35.24 7.10
N VAL A 740 -46.85 -34.66 6.19
CA VAL A 740 -46.04 -33.47 6.45
C VAL A 740 -46.76 -32.23 5.96
N GLU A 741 -46.95 -31.25 6.84
CA GLU A 741 -47.58 -29.96 6.51
C GLU A 741 -46.54 -28.87 6.24
N ILE A 742 -46.63 -28.25 5.07
CA ILE A 742 -45.83 -27.09 4.66
C ILE A 742 -46.77 -25.91 4.43
N THR A 743 -46.45 -24.75 5.00
CA THR A 743 -47.19 -23.50 4.72
C THR A 743 -46.31 -22.56 3.92
N VAL A 744 -46.81 -22.07 2.78
CA VAL A 744 -46.11 -21.11 1.92
C VAL A 744 -46.94 -19.86 1.69
N GLU A 745 -46.26 -18.72 1.61
CA GLU A 745 -46.89 -17.45 1.22
C GLU A 745 -47.10 -17.39 -0.30
N LEU A 746 -48.25 -16.85 -0.71
CA LEU A 746 -48.63 -16.75 -2.11
C LEU A 746 -48.46 -15.33 -2.65
N PRO A 747 -48.07 -15.17 -3.92
CA PRO A 747 -47.98 -13.85 -4.53
C PRO A 747 -49.35 -13.18 -4.67
N LYS A 748 -49.36 -11.84 -4.63
CA LYS A 748 -50.58 -11.04 -4.78
C LYS A 748 -51.12 -11.01 -6.22
N ARG A 749 -50.24 -11.13 -7.22
CA ARG A 749 -50.60 -11.03 -8.64
C ARG A 749 -51.01 -12.39 -9.20
N LYS A 750 -52.19 -12.44 -9.81
CA LYS A 750 -52.76 -13.63 -10.47
C LYS A 750 -52.80 -13.44 -12.00
N PRO A 751 -52.79 -14.51 -12.81
CA PRO A 751 -52.75 -15.92 -12.43
C PRO A 751 -51.32 -16.45 -12.19
N PHE A 752 -51.21 -17.50 -11.36
CA PHE A 752 -49.96 -18.23 -11.13
C PHE A 752 -50.23 -19.71 -10.82
N TRP A 753 -49.18 -20.52 -10.90
CA TRP A 753 -49.16 -21.93 -10.54
C TRP A 753 -48.38 -22.14 -9.26
N LEU A 754 -48.80 -23.10 -8.44
CA LEU A 754 -48.10 -23.60 -7.26
C LEU A 754 -47.92 -25.11 -7.41
N ARG A 755 -46.68 -25.59 -7.52
CA ARG A 755 -46.37 -27.02 -7.73
C ARG A 755 -45.18 -27.45 -6.88
N CYS A 756 -45.19 -28.68 -6.38
CA CYS A 756 -44.05 -29.26 -5.67
C CYS A 756 -43.12 -29.99 -6.64
N PHE A 757 -41.85 -30.08 -6.29
CA PHE A 757 -40.83 -30.88 -6.95
C PHE A 757 -39.98 -31.60 -5.89
N VAL A 758 -39.41 -32.74 -6.25
CA VAL A 758 -38.48 -33.50 -5.40
C VAL A 758 -37.14 -33.66 -6.12
N SER A 759 -36.04 -33.50 -5.37
CA SER A 759 -34.67 -33.73 -5.86
C SER A 759 -34.03 -35.01 -5.29
N THR A 760 -34.66 -35.65 -4.30
CA THR A 760 -34.18 -36.93 -3.77
C THR A 760 -34.37 -38.06 -4.80
N PRO A 761 -33.31 -38.84 -5.13
CA PRO A 761 -33.44 -40.01 -5.99
C PRO A 761 -34.35 -41.10 -5.39
N GLY A 762 -35.07 -41.84 -6.24
CA GLY A 762 -35.93 -42.93 -5.78
C GLY A 762 -37.27 -42.46 -5.20
N ILE A 763 -37.72 -41.24 -5.54
CA ILE A 763 -39.04 -40.72 -5.22
C ILE A 763 -39.75 -40.30 -6.50
N ASP A 764 -40.96 -40.79 -6.69
CA ASP A 764 -41.89 -40.32 -7.70
C ASP A 764 -42.93 -39.42 -7.04
N LEU A 765 -42.99 -38.16 -7.46
CA LEU A 765 -43.96 -37.20 -6.94
C LEU A 765 -45.26 -37.24 -7.76
N VAL A 766 -46.39 -37.42 -7.08
CA VAL A 766 -47.73 -37.47 -7.68
C VAL A 766 -48.44 -36.13 -7.48
N ASP A 767 -48.68 -35.42 -8.58
CA ASP A 767 -49.38 -34.13 -8.57
C ASP A 767 -50.88 -34.29 -8.21
N PRO A 768 -51.46 -33.39 -7.39
CA PRO A 768 -52.90 -33.31 -7.21
C PRO A 768 -53.60 -32.73 -8.46
N PRO A 769 -54.94 -32.75 -8.50
CA PRO A 769 -55.70 -32.16 -9.60
C PRO A 769 -55.29 -30.70 -9.90
N VAL A 770 -55.24 -30.35 -11.20
CA VAL A 770 -54.85 -29.03 -11.70
C VAL A 770 -55.57 -27.86 -11.04
N THR A 771 -56.82 -28.08 -10.59
CA THR A 771 -57.63 -27.08 -9.87
C THR A 771 -56.99 -26.63 -8.54
N GLN A 772 -56.23 -27.51 -7.88
CA GLN A 772 -55.48 -27.20 -6.66
C GLN A 772 -54.18 -26.45 -6.97
N LEU A 773 -53.56 -26.73 -8.12
CA LEU A 773 -52.27 -26.16 -8.53
C LEU A 773 -52.38 -24.78 -9.20
N LYS A 774 -53.46 -24.51 -9.94
CA LYS A 774 -53.65 -23.24 -10.67
C LYS A 774 -54.45 -22.22 -9.86
N VAL A 775 -53.90 -21.03 -9.67
CA VAL A 775 -54.57 -19.89 -9.05
C VAL A 775 -54.93 -18.87 -10.12
N THR A 776 -56.23 -18.66 -10.32
CA THR A 776 -56.80 -17.67 -11.25
C THR A 776 -57.19 -16.38 -10.56
#